data_AF-A0A6N9EYS5-F1
#
_entry.id   AF-A0A6N9EYS5-F1
#
_cell.length_a   1.000
_cell.length_b   1.000
_cell.length_c   1.000
_cell.angle_alpha   90.00
_cell.angle_beta   90.00
_cell.angle_gamma   90.00
#
_symmetry.space_group_name_H-M   'P 1'
#
loop_
_entity.id
_entity.type
_entity.pdbx_description
1 polymer ?
#
loop_
_entity_poly.entity_id
_entity_poly.type
_entity_poly.pdbx_seq_one_letter_code
_entity_poly.pdbx_strand_id
1 'polypeptide(L)'
;MPYDPGTQSARSPVLVVSIDGLAPRHITRAAMPALTILALEGASCFTARTVAPPWTVPAHTSMLRGVDPATHGLSDNTPAPLRTGAPSFLKAARQADRSTAMFVSWLPLDAVIERDAASERFVIDSGYDPDDDRRMVDAAVASAREAGGCSDLMFVYLVAPDLAGHGHGFDSVEYRAAAVRSDTHLARLLDAVGDRASVLVTTDHGGLGTDHADQVPDVMETFVVVRAPGRVAAGSGWAAASLLDVAPTVADLCGIDPDPSWEGSSLLGRELPLVDVVMDLLAAGAGVSYREQVTMLDHALQSAALAAADDAGDEIVLACLLHDLGHILGSAGRWGLPGHAEVGARALQPLLAPAVVEPIRNHVAAKRYRVAVEPSYHDRLSLASQMSLVEQGGPLEVDDAEAFAAGAFAAEALRLRGYDDEGKVEGLTVSPLDAYRGLVADALVPRRPVDPAWARDACRCDQCRDPGNDQHLVDASELDGWTVVRTDRTGDGLAVTLHHRSGERHVCRIPATEPGDVRAEPWPPEFAQRLRTDSTSRTGDLGPFVDQLARRGIALLHDCGVEPGTVLKVGNTVGFVRQTNYGALFDVVAEPDPVNLAFTPRGLAAHTDNPYRDPCPTVQLLHCLAAARDGGASRFVDGFAAAARLRAEDPAAFETLTKTDVTFRFHSADVDLRARRPLIELDCDGRVRAVSVNKRSMEPPAGGRAGTASFYGAYRTFVELLDLDDQAIEITLRPGELVAFDNRRVLHGRRAFRSTERRHLQGCYIDMDAIHSAARRLA
;
A
#
# COMPACT_ATOMS: atom_id res chain seq x y z
N MET A 1 -22.36 -2.96 -18.59
CA MET A 1 -23.25 -1.77 -18.59
C MET A 1 -22.70 -0.80 -19.62
N PRO A 2 -23.47 -0.39 -20.66
CA PRO A 2 -23.02 0.66 -21.57
C PRO A 2 -23.11 2.04 -20.90
N TYR A 3 -22.18 2.91 -21.25
CA TYR A 3 -21.90 4.25 -20.73
C TYR A 3 -23.08 5.22 -20.95
N ASP A 4 -23.50 5.92 -19.88
CA ASP A 4 -24.50 6.99 -19.88
C ASP A 4 -23.78 8.34 -20.07
N PRO A 5 -24.01 9.09 -21.17
CA PRO A 5 -23.34 10.35 -21.46
C PRO A 5 -23.87 11.55 -20.64
N GLY A 6 -24.76 11.33 -19.66
CA GLY A 6 -25.47 12.38 -18.92
C GLY A 6 -24.87 12.88 -17.61
N THR A 7 -23.82 12.25 -17.05
CA THR A 7 -23.10 12.82 -15.90
C THR A 7 -21.95 13.67 -16.39
N GLN A 8 -21.96 14.96 -16.04
CA GLN A 8 -20.75 15.81 -16.07
C GLN A 8 -19.63 14.99 -15.41
N SER A 9 -18.68 14.48 -16.22
CA SER A 9 -17.55 13.73 -15.70
C SER A 9 -16.90 14.60 -14.65
N ALA A 10 -16.90 14.16 -13.39
CA ALA A 10 -16.04 14.75 -12.37
C ALA A 10 -14.64 14.80 -12.98
N ARG A 11 -14.11 16.00 -13.17
CA ARG A 11 -12.83 16.21 -13.85
C ARG A 11 -11.73 15.61 -12.96
N SER A 12 -10.86 14.79 -13.53
CA SER A 12 -9.77 14.18 -12.76
C SER A 12 -8.72 15.24 -12.42
N PRO A 13 -8.29 15.35 -11.15
CA PRO A 13 -7.22 16.25 -10.78
C PRO A 13 -5.89 15.85 -11.45
N VAL A 14 -5.03 16.82 -11.70
CA VAL A 14 -3.69 16.64 -12.26
C VAL A 14 -2.65 16.97 -11.19
N LEU A 15 -1.79 16.02 -10.87
CA LEU A 15 -0.63 16.23 -10.00
C LEU A 15 0.64 16.28 -10.86
N VAL A 16 1.43 17.33 -10.72
CA VAL A 16 2.75 17.47 -11.32
C VAL A 16 3.79 17.48 -10.22
N VAL A 17 4.74 16.55 -10.27
CA VAL A 17 5.85 16.46 -9.30
C VAL A 17 7.18 16.67 -10.03
N SER A 18 7.94 17.67 -9.62
CA SER A 18 9.34 17.85 -10.03
C SER A 18 10.26 17.38 -8.90
N ILE A 19 11.19 16.47 -9.22
CA ILE A 19 12.22 16.01 -8.29
C ILE A 19 13.57 16.56 -8.76
N ASP A 20 14.09 17.57 -8.07
CA ASP A 20 15.30 18.29 -8.43
C ASP A 20 16.54 17.38 -8.43
N GLY A 21 17.32 17.43 -9.50
CA GLY A 21 18.61 16.73 -9.59
C GLY A 21 18.53 15.20 -9.58
N LEU A 22 17.37 14.59 -9.86
CA LEU A 22 17.18 13.14 -9.84
C LEU A 22 17.66 12.49 -11.15
N ALA A 23 18.90 12.01 -11.16
CA ALA A 23 19.50 11.37 -12.31
C ALA A 23 18.85 9.99 -12.62
N PRO A 24 18.40 9.75 -13.87
CA PRO A 24 17.73 8.51 -14.26
C PRO A 24 18.51 7.22 -13.96
N ARG A 25 19.85 7.29 -13.94
CA ARG A 25 20.74 6.15 -13.63
C ARG A 25 20.53 5.56 -12.23
N HIS A 26 19.91 6.28 -11.31
CA HIS A 26 19.61 5.80 -9.95
C HIS A 26 18.17 5.30 -9.79
N ILE A 27 17.31 5.43 -10.82
CA ILE A 27 15.93 4.97 -10.79
C ILE A 27 15.92 3.46 -11.01
N THR A 28 15.58 2.70 -9.97
CA THR A 28 15.43 1.24 -10.05
C THR A 28 14.11 0.82 -9.42
N ARG A 29 13.58 -0.34 -9.83
CA ARG A 29 12.40 -0.91 -9.19
C ARG A 29 12.57 -1.15 -7.68
N ALA A 30 13.79 -1.47 -7.23
CA ALA A 30 14.05 -1.77 -5.83
C ALA A 30 14.13 -0.50 -4.97
N ALA A 31 14.78 0.55 -5.47
CA ALA A 31 14.98 1.79 -4.72
C ALA A 31 13.79 2.76 -4.85
N MET A 32 13.11 2.76 -6.00
CA MET A 32 12.07 3.74 -6.34
C MET A 32 10.78 3.07 -6.84
N PRO A 33 10.14 2.22 -6.01
CA PRO A 33 8.94 1.50 -6.40
C PRO A 33 7.77 2.41 -6.78
N ALA A 34 7.58 3.57 -6.16
CA ALA A 34 6.43 4.42 -6.47
C ALA A 34 6.53 4.99 -7.89
N LEU A 35 7.68 5.56 -8.25
CA LEU A 35 7.94 6.11 -9.58
C LEU A 35 7.92 5.02 -10.67
N THR A 36 8.55 3.88 -10.43
CA THR A 36 8.64 2.80 -11.43
C THR A 36 7.31 2.08 -11.64
N ILE A 37 6.48 1.93 -10.60
CA ILE A 37 5.11 1.42 -10.77
C ILE A 37 4.24 2.42 -11.51
N LEU A 38 4.35 3.72 -11.18
CA LEU A 38 3.65 4.77 -11.91
C LEU A 38 3.96 4.73 -13.41
N ALA A 39 5.22 4.48 -13.76
CA ALA A 39 5.67 4.30 -15.15
C ALA A 39 5.00 3.09 -15.83
N LEU A 40 4.86 1.96 -15.14
CA LEU A 40 4.19 0.76 -15.67
C LEU A 40 2.66 0.89 -15.69
N GLU A 41 2.06 1.70 -14.82
CA GLU A 41 0.64 2.04 -14.84
C GLU A 41 0.27 3.02 -15.97
N GLY A 42 1.27 3.68 -16.57
CA GLY A 42 1.09 4.67 -17.62
C GLY A 42 2.17 4.60 -18.69
N ALA A 43 2.76 5.75 -19.01
CA ALA A 43 3.80 5.94 -20.00
C ALA A 43 5.07 6.55 -19.38
N SER A 44 6.23 6.19 -19.92
CA SER A 44 7.52 6.74 -19.48
C SER A 44 8.53 6.98 -20.59
N CYS A 45 9.47 7.90 -20.34
CA CYS A 45 10.69 8.08 -21.10
C CYS A 45 11.81 8.40 -20.11
N PHE A 46 12.65 7.41 -19.78
CA PHE A 46 13.79 7.56 -18.85
C PHE A 46 15.06 8.11 -19.50
N THR A 47 15.02 8.36 -20.81
CA THR A 47 16.07 8.99 -21.61
C THR A 47 15.63 10.38 -22.11
N ALA A 48 14.76 11.05 -21.35
CA ALA A 48 14.33 12.41 -21.68
C ALA A 48 15.51 13.37 -21.57
N ARG A 49 15.37 14.58 -22.12
CA ARG A 49 16.46 15.57 -22.13
C ARG A 49 16.05 16.89 -21.50
N THR A 50 16.95 17.43 -20.68
CA THR A 50 16.86 18.81 -20.19
C THR A 50 17.27 19.83 -21.26
N VAL A 51 17.17 21.11 -20.89
CA VAL A 51 17.56 22.29 -21.67
C VAL A 51 19.00 22.71 -21.38
N ALA A 52 19.56 23.59 -22.21
CA ALA A 52 20.88 24.16 -22.00
C ALA A 52 20.78 25.67 -21.71
N PRO A 53 21.33 26.19 -20.60
CA PRO A 53 22.09 25.48 -19.58
C PRO A 53 21.19 24.69 -18.58
N PRO A 54 21.67 23.56 -18.02
CA PRO A 54 20.91 22.67 -17.14
C PRO A 54 20.86 23.14 -15.68
N TRP A 55 20.83 24.46 -15.45
CA TRP A 55 20.67 25.02 -14.11
C TRP A 55 19.20 24.96 -13.70
N THR A 56 18.95 24.76 -12.41
CA THR A 56 17.62 24.58 -11.82
C THR A 56 16.61 25.65 -12.23
N VAL A 57 16.95 26.95 -12.10
CA VAL A 57 16.00 28.04 -12.41
C VAL A 57 15.69 28.11 -13.92
N PRO A 58 16.68 28.09 -14.85
CA PRO A 58 16.42 27.99 -16.28
C PRO A 58 15.61 26.75 -16.66
N ALA A 59 15.99 25.57 -16.14
CA ALA A 59 15.34 24.31 -16.45
C ALA A 59 13.88 24.29 -15.97
N HIS A 60 13.60 24.68 -14.73
CA HIS A 60 12.23 24.78 -14.23
C HIS A 60 11.42 25.87 -14.93
N THR A 61 12.04 27.00 -15.32
CA THR A 61 11.34 28.01 -16.14
C THR A 61 10.91 27.43 -17.48
N SER A 62 11.78 26.64 -18.11
CA SER A 62 11.50 25.93 -19.34
C SER A 62 10.42 24.85 -19.16
N MET A 63 10.48 24.07 -18.08
CA MET A 63 9.50 23.04 -17.72
C MET A 63 8.09 23.63 -17.55
N LEU A 64 7.99 24.74 -16.81
CA LEU A 64 6.72 25.37 -16.48
C LEU A 64 6.08 26.06 -17.70
N ARG A 65 6.89 26.50 -18.67
CA ARG A 65 6.46 27.37 -19.78
C ARG A 65 6.68 26.75 -21.17
N GLY A 66 7.22 25.55 -21.27
CA GLY A 66 7.49 24.88 -22.54
C GLY A 66 8.36 25.67 -23.53
N VAL A 67 9.22 26.59 -23.08
CA VAL A 67 10.07 27.43 -23.95
C VAL A 67 11.54 27.32 -23.54
N ASP A 68 12.45 27.38 -24.51
CA ASP A 68 13.89 27.25 -24.29
C ASP A 68 14.50 28.42 -23.48
N PRO A 69 15.63 28.20 -22.77
CA PRO A 69 16.37 29.28 -22.11
C PRO A 69 16.76 30.45 -23.00
N ALA A 70 17.02 30.20 -24.30
CA ALA A 70 17.26 31.28 -25.26
C ALA A 70 16.04 32.21 -25.43
N THR A 71 14.82 31.69 -25.25
CA THR A 71 13.55 32.43 -25.36
C THR A 71 13.21 33.18 -24.08
N HIS A 72 13.31 32.52 -22.91
CA HIS A 72 12.97 33.18 -21.64
C HIS A 72 14.12 34.01 -21.05
N GLY A 73 15.36 33.77 -21.46
CA GLY A 73 16.52 34.64 -21.21
C GLY A 73 17.23 34.44 -19.86
N LEU A 74 17.00 33.33 -19.14
CA LEU A 74 17.73 33.00 -17.92
C LEU A 74 18.87 32.03 -18.25
N SER A 75 20.05 32.25 -17.66
CA SER A 75 21.26 31.46 -17.93
C SER A 75 21.88 30.82 -16.69
N ASP A 76 21.41 31.16 -15.50
CA ASP A 76 21.88 30.64 -14.21
C ASP A 76 20.76 30.72 -13.16
N ASN A 77 21.08 30.33 -11.92
CA ASN A 77 20.13 30.30 -10.79
C ASN A 77 19.79 31.68 -10.20
N THR A 78 20.18 32.78 -10.84
CA THR A 78 19.81 34.15 -10.43
C THR A 78 18.46 34.54 -11.06
N PRO A 79 17.39 34.74 -10.27
CA PRO A 79 16.10 35.16 -10.83
C PRO A 79 16.20 36.53 -11.49
N ALA A 80 15.64 36.66 -12.69
CA ALA A 80 15.56 37.91 -13.43
C ALA A 80 14.22 38.00 -14.20
N PRO A 81 13.80 39.22 -14.62
CA PRO A 81 12.63 39.36 -15.48
C PRO A 81 12.79 38.55 -16.77
N LEU A 82 11.76 37.76 -17.10
CA LEU A 82 11.76 36.91 -18.29
C LEU A 82 11.63 37.75 -19.56
N ARG A 83 12.27 37.30 -20.65
CA ARG A 83 12.20 37.93 -21.98
C ARG A 83 11.04 37.39 -22.83
N THR A 84 10.11 36.67 -22.22
CA THR A 84 8.95 36.04 -22.87
C THR A 84 7.65 36.38 -22.12
N GLY A 85 6.54 36.39 -22.86
CA GLY A 85 5.19 36.46 -22.31
C GLY A 85 4.52 35.11 -22.14
N ALA A 86 5.20 34.00 -22.46
CA ALA A 86 4.67 32.65 -22.37
C ALA A 86 4.20 32.34 -20.92
N PRO A 87 2.92 32.00 -20.68
CA PRO A 87 2.43 31.69 -19.35
C PRO A 87 2.98 30.34 -18.86
N SER A 88 3.04 30.16 -17.54
CA SER A 88 3.28 28.84 -16.96
C SER A 88 2.03 27.97 -17.15
N PHE A 89 2.16 26.65 -17.14
CA PHE A 89 0.98 25.78 -17.22
C PHE A 89 0.00 26.03 -16.06
N LEU A 90 0.49 26.46 -14.89
CA LEU A 90 -0.35 26.90 -13.75
C LEU A 90 -1.13 28.17 -14.11
N LYS A 91 -0.47 29.17 -14.70
CA LYS A 91 -1.09 30.41 -15.15
C LYS A 91 -2.12 30.16 -16.25
N ALA A 92 -1.79 29.32 -17.23
CA ALA A 92 -2.69 28.92 -18.30
C ALA A 92 -3.94 28.21 -17.73
N ALA A 93 -3.77 27.31 -16.77
CA ALA A 93 -4.87 26.65 -16.08
C ALA A 93 -5.77 27.65 -15.32
N ARG A 94 -5.20 28.63 -14.60
CA ARG A 94 -5.95 29.71 -13.95
C ARG A 94 -6.75 30.55 -14.95
N GLN A 95 -6.17 30.86 -16.10
CA GLN A 95 -6.85 31.60 -17.19
C GLN A 95 -8.00 30.79 -17.80
N ALA A 96 -7.92 29.46 -17.76
CA ALA A 96 -8.97 28.53 -18.16
C ALA A 96 -9.95 28.14 -17.03
N ASP A 97 -9.98 28.93 -15.95
CA ASP A 97 -10.86 28.76 -14.79
C ASP A 97 -10.69 27.40 -14.08
N ARG A 98 -9.44 26.96 -13.91
CA ARG A 98 -9.06 25.81 -13.08
C ARG A 98 -8.59 26.26 -11.70
N SER A 99 -8.90 25.49 -10.65
CA SER A 99 -8.26 25.67 -9.34
C SER A 99 -6.84 25.13 -9.39
N THR A 100 -5.88 25.90 -8.89
CA THR A 100 -4.47 25.51 -8.91
C THR A 100 -3.85 25.64 -7.53
N ALA A 101 -3.04 24.66 -7.16
CA ALA A 101 -2.25 24.69 -5.94
C ALA A 101 -0.77 24.50 -6.25
N MET A 102 0.08 25.18 -5.49
CA MET A 102 1.52 25.15 -5.69
C MET A 102 2.25 24.99 -4.36
N PHE A 103 3.12 24.00 -4.31
CA PHE A 103 3.94 23.62 -3.18
C PHE A 103 5.39 23.62 -3.67
N VAL A 104 6.10 24.73 -3.41
CA VAL A 104 7.52 24.90 -3.81
C VAL A 104 8.40 25.27 -2.61
N SER A 105 9.63 24.78 -2.59
CA SER A 105 10.70 25.31 -1.74
C SER A 105 11.70 26.13 -2.56
N TRP A 106 12.55 26.92 -1.90
CA TRP A 106 13.61 27.75 -2.51
C TRP A 106 13.08 29.02 -3.22
N LEU A 107 13.35 30.20 -2.64
CA LEU A 107 12.83 31.48 -3.13
C LEU A 107 13.21 31.83 -4.59
N PRO A 108 14.40 31.48 -5.12
CA PRO A 108 14.72 31.72 -6.52
C PRO A 108 13.75 31.06 -7.51
N LEU A 109 13.30 29.84 -7.23
CA LEU A 109 12.31 29.15 -8.06
C LEU A 109 10.93 29.80 -7.93
N ASP A 110 10.51 30.16 -6.71
CA ASP A 110 9.25 30.89 -6.47
C ASP A 110 9.17 32.19 -7.29
N ALA A 111 10.30 32.90 -7.43
CA ALA A 111 10.41 34.20 -8.08
C ALA A 111 10.16 34.18 -9.61
N VAL A 112 10.31 33.03 -10.27
CA VAL A 112 10.08 32.88 -11.73
C VAL A 112 8.68 32.37 -12.08
N ILE A 113 7.85 32.12 -11.06
CA ILE A 113 6.45 31.70 -11.21
C ILE A 113 5.52 32.89 -10.97
N GLU A 114 4.52 33.08 -11.83
CA GLU A 114 3.60 34.22 -11.70
C GLU A 114 2.85 34.18 -10.35
N ARG A 115 2.75 35.35 -9.69
CA ARG A 115 2.13 35.48 -8.36
C ARG A 115 0.67 35.03 -8.33
N ASP A 116 -0.04 35.14 -9.45
CA ASP A 116 -1.45 34.77 -9.59
C ASP A 116 -1.65 33.44 -10.35
N ALA A 117 -0.60 32.62 -10.50
CA ALA A 117 -0.67 31.29 -11.11
C ALA A 117 -1.29 30.22 -10.19
N ALA A 118 -1.33 30.46 -8.88
CA ALA A 118 -1.82 29.51 -7.87
C ALA A 118 -2.94 30.12 -7.02
N SER A 119 -4.07 29.42 -6.88
CA SER A 119 -5.14 29.76 -5.92
C SER A 119 -4.74 29.46 -4.48
N GLU A 120 -4.00 28.36 -4.29
CA GLU A 120 -3.36 28.00 -3.04
C GLU A 120 -1.83 27.99 -3.25
N ARG A 121 -1.09 28.71 -2.41
CA ARG A 121 0.36 28.83 -2.54
C ARG A 121 1.03 28.56 -1.21
N PHE A 122 1.85 27.53 -1.16
CA PHE A 122 2.67 27.17 0.00
C PHE A 122 4.15 27.20 -0.40
N VAL A 123 4.91 28.08 0.25
CA VAL A 123 6.32 28.31 -0.07
C VAL A 123 7.13 28.28 1.22
N ILE A 124 8.21 27.49 1.23
CA ILE A 124 9.18 27.43 2.32
C ILE A 124 10.57 27.70 1.78
N ASP A 125 11.34 28.49 2.51
CA ASP A 125 12.78 28.61 2.29
C ASP A 125 13.49 28.64 3.64
N SER A 126 13.80 27.45 4.15
CA SER A 126 14.45 27.27 5.44
C SER A 126 15.98 27.31 5.34
N GLY A 127 16.54 27.69 4.18
CA GLY A 127 17.99 27.64 3.94
C GLY A 127 18.53 26.21 3.83
N TYR A 128 17.86 25.37 3.05
CA TYR A 128 18.21 23.96 2.78
C TYR A 128 18.03 23.02 3.99
N ASP A 129 16.93 23.17 4.74
CA ASP A 129 16.56 22.22 5.79
C ASP A 129 16.21 20.86 5.16
N PRO A 130 16.89 19.75 5.55
CA PRO A 130 16.61 18.41 5.02
C PRO A 130 15.16 17.93 5.20
N ASP A 131 14.38 18.59 6.06
CA ASP A 131 12.99 18.28 6.35
C ASP A 131 11.97 19.08 5.50
N ASP A 132 12.43 20.01 4.66
CA ASP A 132 11.53 20.85 3.86
C ASP A 132 10.63 20.00 2.94
N ASP A 133 11.16 19.01 2.22
CA ASP A 133 10.38 18.09 1.37
C ASP A 133 9.23 17.40 2.15
N ARG A 134 9.47 16.99 3.40
CA ARG A 134 8.41 16.39 4.23
C ARG A 134 7.31 17.39 4.52
N ARG A 135 7.64 18.63 4.90
CA ARG A 135 6.67 19.69 5.21
C ARG A 135 5.87 20.09 3.96
N MET A 136 6.55 20.18 2.82
CA MET A 136 5.96 20.42 1.49
C MET A 136 4.91 19.35 1.15
N VAL A 137 5.28 18.08 1.31
CA VAL A 137 4.39 16.94 1.05
C VAL A 137 3.24 16.89 2.05
N ASP A 138 3.49 17.18 3.33
CA ASP A 138 2.43 17.22 4.35
C ASP A 138 1.37 18.28 4.01
N ALA A 139 1.80 19.46 3.55
CA ALA A 139 0.89 20.52 3.10
C ALA A 139 0.11 20.11 1.83
N ALA A 140 0.78 19.52 0.83
CA ALA A 140 0.14 19.04 -0.39
C ALA A 140 -0.88 17.91 -0.11
N VAL A 141 -0.54 16.96 0.76
CA VAL A 141 -1.45 15.88 1.17
C VAL A 141 -2.66 16.43 1.93
N ALA A 142 -2.46 17.44 2.78
CA ALA A 142 -3.56 18.09 3.49
C ALA A 142 -4.51 18.80 2.51
N SER A 143 -3.96 19.56 1.56
CA SER A 143 -4.72 20.24 0.50
C SER A 143 -5.52 19.24 -0.36
N ALA A 144 -4.88 18.14 -0.80
CA ALA A 144 -5.55 17.11 -1.59
C ALA A 144 -6.73 16.43 -0.86
N ARG A 145 -6.73 16.43 0.48
CA ARG A 145 -7.72 15.76 1.33
C ARG A 145 -8.76 16.71 1.94
N GLU A 146 -8.70 18.01 1.67
CA GLU A 146 -9.61 18.98 2.26
C GLU A 146 -11.07 18.76 1.78
N ALA A 147 -12.05 19.15 2.61
CA ALA A 147 -13.48 18.98 2.32
C ALA A 147 -13.96 19.69 1.03
N GLY A 148 -13.17 20.63 0.50
CA GLY A 148 -13.39 21.30 -0.79
C GLY A 148 -12.98 20.47 -2.02
N GLY A 149 -12.32 19.32 -1.82
CA GLY A 149 -11.78 18.49 -2.89
C GLY A 149 -10.38 18.93 -3.34
N CYS A 150 -9.68 18.02 -4.03
CA CYS A 150 -8.37 18.28 -4.62
C CYS A 150 -8.46 19.40 -5.68
N SER A 151 -7.45 20.29 -5.73
CA SER A 151 -7.32 21.27 -6.83
C SER A 151 -7.26 20.57 -8.19
N ASP A 152 -7.79 21.22 -9.24
CA ASP A 152 -7.77 20.68 -10.61
C ASP A 152 -6.33 20.41 -11.08
N LEU A 153 -5.38 21.24 -10.64
CA LEU A 153 -3.96 21.10 -10.92
C LEU A 153 -3.10 21.45 -9.69
N MET A 154 -2.21 20.54 -9.30
CA MET A 154 -1.25 20.70 -8.22
C MET A 154 0.18 20.60 -8.76
N PHE A 155 1.06 21.52 -8.39
CA PHE A 155 2.50 21.42 -8.62
C PHE A 155 3.24 21.24 -7.29
N VAL A 156 4.06 20.19 -7.19
CA VAL A 156 4.88 19.88 -6.01
C VAL A 156 6.34 19.76 -6.44
N TYR A 157 7.23 20.45 -5.74
CA TYR A 157 8.67 20.41 -5.97
C TYR A 157 9.38 19.75 -4.77
N LEU A 158 10.29 18.82 -5.05
CA LEU A 158 11.10 18.09 -4.08
C LEU A 158 12.58 18.31 -4.37
N VAL A 159 13.36 18.76 -3.39
CA VAL A 159 14.74 19.24 -3.58
C VAL A 159 15.80 18.31 -2.99
N ALA A 160 15.41 17.32 -2.18
CA ALA A 160 16.37 16.54 -1.39
C ALA A 160 17.49 15.85 -2.20
N PRO A 161 17.26 15.29 -3.41
CA PRO A 161 18.32 14.66 -4.18
C PRO A 161 19.39 15.67 -4.63
N ASP A 162 18.99 16.84 -5.13
CA ASP A 162 19.93 17.89 -5.54
C ASP A 162 20.81 18.38 -4.37
N LEU A 163 20.21 18.64 -3.20
CA LEU A 163 20.98 19.04 -2.01
C LEU A 163 22.01 18.00 -1.60
N ALA A 164 21.63 16.72 -1.64
CA ALA A 164 22.55 15.63 -1.36
C ALA A 164 23.64 15.51 -2.45
N GLY A 165 23.27 15.75 -3.71
CA GLY A 165 24.17 15.80 -4.85
C GLY A 165 25.25 16.87 -4.69
N HIS A 166 24.87 18.09 -4.34
CA HIS A 166 25.84 19.15 -4.05
C HIS A 166 26.68 18.90 -2.79
N GLY A 167 26.09 18.35 -1.73
CA GLY A 167 26.78 18.12 -0.46
C GLY A 167 27.77 16.95 -0.48
N HIS A 168 27.43 15.86 -1.18
CA HIS A 168 28.14 14.57 -1.09
C HIS A 168 28.49 13.97 -2.46
N GLY A 169 27.85 14.43 -3.52
CA GLY A 169 28.01 13.98 -4.88
C GLY A 169 26.82 13.18 -5.40
N PHE A 170 26.50 13.33 -6.70
CA PHE A 170 25.32 12.75 -7.36
C PHE A 170 25.35 11.21 -7.53
N ASP A 171 26.40 10.54 -7.05
CA ASP A 171 26.51 9.07 -7.03
C ASP A 171 26.79 8.53 -5.62
N SER A 172 26.77 9.41 -4.61
CA SER A 172 27.02 9.07 -3.21
C SER A 172 25.93 8.18 -2.60
N VAL A 173 26.22 7.61 -1.43
CA VAL A 173 25.23 6.84 -0.67
C VAL A 173 24.14 7.77 -0.13
N GLU A 174 24.52 8.99 0.25
CA GLU A 174 23.66 10.05 0.74
C GLU A 174 22.66 10.51 -0.33
N TYR A 175 23.14 10.69 -1.58
CA TYR A 175 22.30 11.00 -2.73
C TYR A 175 21.28 9.89 -3.02
N ARG A 176 21.73 8.64 -3.08
CA ARG A 176 20.83 7.49 -3.31
C ARG A 176 19.80 7.36 -2.20
N ALA A 177 20.18 7.59 -0.94
CA ALA A 177 19.24 7.63 0.18
C ALA A 177 18.24 8.80 0.05
N ALA A 178 18.65 9.95 -0.49
CA ALA A 178 17.75 11.07 -0.76
C ALA A 178 16.74 10.74 -1.86
N ALA A 179 17.17 10.11 -2.96
CA ALA A 179 16.28 9.64 -4.03
C ALA A 179 15.21 8.67 -3.51
N VAL A 180 15.58 7.71 -2.64
CA VAL A 180 14.62 6.79 -1.98
C VAL A 180 13.62 7.54 -1.09
N ARG A 181 14.06 8.59 -0.37
CA ARG A 181 13.16 9.43 0.42
C ARG A 181 12.17 10.20 -0.47
N SER A 182 12.63 10.75 -1.59
CA SER A 182 11.76 11.43 -2.56
C SER A 182 10.73 10.47 -3.18
N ASP A 183 11.09 9.22 -3.46
CA ASP A 183 10.13 8.20 -3.91
C ASP A 183 9.08 7.87 -2.83
N THR A 184 9.50 7.81 -1.56
CA THR A 184 8.57 7.65 -0.42
C THR A 184 7.59 8.84 -0.33
N HIS A 185 8.07 10.06 -0.57
CA HIS A 185 7.23 11.25 -0.63
C HIS A 185 6.26 11.21 -1.82
N LEU A 186 6.71 10.77 -2.99
CA LEU A 186 5.86 10.54 -4.15
C LEU A 186 4.74 9.54 -3.82
N ALA A 187 5.05 8.41 -3.16
CA ALA A 187 4.05 7.43 -2.76
C ALA A 187 2.92 8.06 -1.90
N ARG A 188 3.29 8.92 -0.94
CA ARG A 188 2.32 9.65 -0.09
C ARG A 188 1.43 10.59 -0.90
N LEU A 189 1.98 11.26 -1.91
CA LEU A 189 1.21 12.13 -2.81
C LEU A 189 0.25 11.30 -3.67
N LEU A 190 0.71 10.19 -4.25
CA LEU A 190 -0.12 9.26 -5.03
C LEU A 190 -1.30 8.72 -4.20
N ASP A 191 -1.06 8.31 -2.96
CA ASP A 191 -2.10 7.87 -2.03
C ASP A 191 -3.11 8.98 -1.69
N ALA A 192 -2.67 10.24 -1.70
CA ALA A 192 -3.55 11.37 -1.40
C ALA A 192 -4.45 11.77 -2.57
N VAL A 193 -3.93 11.73 -3.81
CA VAL A 193 -4.70 12.08 -5.01
C VAL A 193 -5.52 10.90 -5.56
N GLY A 194 -5.11 9.67 -5.22
CA GLY A 194 -5.78 8.43 -5.61
C GLY A 194 -5.57 8.00 -7.07
N ASP A 195 -5.99 6.78 -7.39
CA ASP A 195 -5.68 6.10 -8.66
C ASP A 195 -6.35 6.72 -9.90
N ARG A 196 -7.36 7.57 -9.71
CA ARG A 196 -8.08 8.25 -10.82
C ARG A 196 -7.46 9.57 -11.23
N ALA A 197 -6.51 10.10 -10.44
CA ALA A 197 -5.81 11.33 -10.76
C ALA A 197 -4.84 11.10 -11.92
N SER A 198 -4.71 12.11 -12.78
CA SER A 198 -3.62 12.19 -13.73
C SER A 198 -2.37 12.65 -12.99
N VAL A 199 -1.22 12.01 -13.23
CA VAL A 199 0.04 12.33 -12.56
C VAL A 199 1.14 12.45 -13.60
N LEU A 200 1.93 13.52 -13.53
CA LEU A 200 3.19 13.68 -14.26
C LEU A 200 4.33 13.84 -13.26
N VAL A 201 5.38 13.03 -13.39
CA VAL A 201 6.60 13.13 -12.59
C VAL A 201 7.78 13.33 -13.53
N THR A 202 8.65 14.28 -13.20
CA THR A 202 9.85 14.58 -13.98
C THR A 202 10.98 15.06 -13.06
N THR A 203 12.17 15.18 -13.63
CA THR A 203 13.29 15.93 -13.07
C THR A 203 13.72 17.01 -14.05
N ASP A 204 14.43 18.01 -13.57
CA ASP A 204 14.97 19.11 -14.36
C ASP A 204 16.39 18.83 -14.86
N HIS A 205 17.24 18.14 -14.10
CA HIS A 205 18.57 17.72 -14.54
C HIS A 205 19.09 16.48 -13.79
N GLY A 206 20.16 15.87 -14.33
CA GLY A 206 21.02 14.95 -13.59
C GLY A 206 22.19 15.68 -12.93
N GLY A 207 23.29 14.99 -12.64
CA GLY A 207 24.46 15.61 -12.02
C GLY A 207 25.69 14.72 -12.10
N LEU A 208 26.88 15.28 -11.91
CA LEU A 208 28.15 14.55 -11.90
C LEU A 208 29.12 15.14 -10.88
N GLY A 209 29.76 14.29 -10.07
CA GLY A 209 30.53 14.80 -8.94
C GLY A 209 29.58 15.58 -8.02
N THR A 210 29.90 16.83 -7.67
CA THR A 210 29.08 17.71 -6.82
C THR A 210 28.46 18.90 -7.57
N ASP A 211 28.43 18.84 -8.91
CA ASP A 211 27.96 19.92 -9.77
C ASP A 211 27.12 19.35 -10.93
N HIS A 212 26.41 20.23 -11.61
CA HIS A 212 25.58 19.95 -12.78
C HIS A 212 25.68 21.06 -13.83
N ALA A 213 26.71 21.92 -13.78
CA ALA A 213 26.93 22.98 -14.77
C ALA A 213 27.25 22.46 -16.19
N ASP A 214 27.91 21.31 -16.30
CA ASP A 214 28.46 20.79 -17.54
C ASP A 214 27.41 20.08 -18.40
N GLN A 215 27.44 20.28 -19.71
CA GLN A 215 26.51 19.64 -20.66
C GLN A 215 26.95 18.22 -21.06
N VAL A 216 27.28 17.40 -20.06
CA VAL A 216 27.63 15.99 -20.23
C VAL A 216 26.37 15.11 -20.18
N PRO A 217 26.37 13.90 -20.80
CA PRO A 217 25.18 13.05 -20.87
C PRO A 217 24.50 12.82 -19.52
N ASP A 218 25.27 12.55 -18.46
CA ASP A 218 24.75 12.27 -17.11
C ASP A 218 24.09 13.47 -16.41
N VAL A 219 24.34 14.69 -16.88
CA VAL A 219 23.66 15.92 -16.44
C VAL A 219 22.45 16.20 -17.31
N MET A 220 22.58 15.98 -18.63
CA MET A 220 21.55 16.34 -19.60
C MET A 220 20.39 15.35 -19.69
N GLU A 221 20.59 14.11 -19.24
CA GLU A 221 19.59 13.05 -19.20
C GLU A 221 18.63 13.23 -18.03
N THR A 222 17.34 13.22 -18.32
CA THR A 222 16.23 13.34 -17.38
C THR A 222 15.20 12.25 -17.66
N PHE A 223 14.05 12.30 -17.00
CA PHE A 223 12.94 11.41 -17.28
C PHE A 223 11.61 12.15 -17.26
N VAL A 224 10.61 11.58 -17.92
CA VAL A 224 9.19 11.94 -17.73
C VAL A 224 8.36 10.67 -17.58
N VAL A 225 7.47 10.66 -16.59
CA VAL A 225 6.52 9.59 -16.33
C VAL A 225 5.13 10.19 -16.23
N VAL A 226 4.16 9.62 -16.94
CA VAL A 226 2.76 10.06 -16.89
C VAL A 226 1.83 8.88 -16.68
N ARG A 227 0.96 8.98 -15.68
CA ARG A 227 -0.21 8.12 -15.53
C ARG A 227 -1.47 8.96 -15.74
N ALA A 228 -2.29 8.61 -16.73
CA ALA A 228 -3.56 9.27 -16.97
C ALA A 228 -4.64 8.22 -17.33
N PRO A 229 -5.40 7.74 -16.34
CA PRO A 229 -6.36 6.65 -16.54
C PRO A 229 -7.34 6.94 -17.67
N GLY A 230 -7.42 6.03 -18.65
CA GLY A 230 -8.30 6.15 -19.82
C GLY A 230 -7.79 7.09 -20.92
N ARG A 231 -6.63 7.73 -20.74
CA ARG A 231 -5.99 8.61 -21.73
C ARG A 231 -4.61 8.13 -22.17
N VAL A 232 -3.89 7.47 -21.29
CA VAL A 232 -2.58 6.84 -21.53
C VAL A 232 -2.72 5.35 -21.29
N ALA A 233 -2.22 4.54 -22.23
CA ALA A 233 -2.19 3.09 -22.07
C ALA A 233 -1.14 2.68 -21.03
N ALA A 234 -1.50 1.77 -20.12
CA ALA A 234 -0.54 1.20 -19.18
C ALA A 234 0.55 0.40 -19.90
N GLY A 235 1.76 0.41 -19.33
CA GLY A 235 2.92 -0.30 -19.90
C GLY A 235 3.34 0.27 -21.25
N SER A 236 3.34 1.59 -21.40
CA SER A 236 3.74 2.28 -22.62
C SER A 236 4.93 3.24 -22.38
N GLY A 237 5.46 3.83 -23.45
CA GLY A 237 6.55 4.78 -23.34
C GLY A 237 6.79 5.59 -24.60
N TRP A 238 7.63 6.60 -24.48
CA TRP A 238 8.05 7.45 -25.60
C TRP A 238 9.51 7.21 -25.94
N ALA A 239 9.82 7.24 -27.24
CA ALA A 239 11.19 7.09 -27.72
C ALA A 239 12.08 8.30 -27.35
N ALA A 240 11.48 9.48 -27.21
CA ALA A 240 12.17 10.70 -26.80
C ALA A 240 11.16 11.67 -26.16
N ALA A 241 11.66 12.48 -25.22
CA ALA A 241 10.93 13.59 -24.62
C ALA A 241 11.93 14.69 -24.22
N SER A 242 11.45 15.92 -24.16
CA SER A 242 12.18 17.08 -23.67
C SER A 242 11.45 17.72 -22.49
N LEU A 243 12.19 18.43 -21.64
CA LEU A 243 11.62 19.29 -20.61
C LEU A 243 10.61 20.30 -21.16
N LEU A 244 10.76 20.72 -22.43
CA LEU A 244 9.83 21.62 -23.11
C LEU A 244 8.45 20.99 -23.34
N ASP A 245 8.36 19.67 -23.39
CA ASP A 245 7.10 18.94 -23.63
C ASP A 245 6.21 18.87 -22.37
N VAL A 246 6.74 19.26 -21.20
CA VAL A 246 6.01 19.17 -19.91
C VAL A 246 4.81 20.11 -19.89
N ALA A 247 4.98 21.41 -20.15
CA ALA A 247 3.85 22.36 -20.10
C ALA A 247 2.71 22.01 -21.08
N PRO A 248 2.98 21.71 -22.37
CA PRO A 248 1.95 21.21 -23.29
C PRO A 248 1.26 19.93 -22.82
N THR A 249 2.00 18.98 -22.25
CA THR A 249 1.44 17.72 -21.73
C THR A 249 0.54 17.98 -20.51
N VAL A 250 0.94 18.87 -19.60
CA VAL A 250 0.12 19.25 -18.43
C VAL A 250 -1.17 19.96 -18.87
N ALA A 251 -1.09 20.87 -19.85
CA ALA A 251 -2.27 21.51 -20.42
C ALA A 251 -3.24 20.48 -21.01
N ASP A 252 -2.73 19.52 -21.78
CA ASP A 252 -3.51 18.45 -22.35
C ASP A 252 -4.17 17.60 -21.25
N LEU A 253 -3.44 17.22 -20.19
CA LEU A 253 -3.98 16.49 -19.02
C LEU A 253 -5.13 17.26 -18.33
N CYS A 254 -4.99 18.58 -18.20
CA CYS A 254 -6.00 19.49 -17.63
C CYS A 254 -7.21 19.74 -18.57
N GLY A 255 -7.14 19.26 -19.82
CA GLY A 255 -8.15 19.52 -20.85
C GLY A 255 -8.24 21.00 -21.22
N ILE A 256 -7.09 21.67 -21.34
CA ILE A 256 -6.97 23.07 -21.77
C ILE A 256 -6.10 23.14 -23.03
N ASP A 257 -6.36 24.10 -23.89
CA ASP A 257 -5.55 24.30 -25.10
C ASP A 257 -4.13 24.77 -24.72
N PRO A 258 -3.07 24.19 -25.30
CA PRO A 258 -1.70 24.63 -25.05
C PRO A 258 -1.49 26.06 -25.57
N ASP A 259 -0.68 26.85 -24.86
CA ASP A 259 -0.38 28.21 -25.29
C ASP A 259 0.44 28.19 -26.60
N PRO A 260 0.09 29.00 -27.61
CA PRO A 260 0.78 28.98 -28.91
C PRO A 260 2.23 29.47 -28.86
N SER A 261 2.67 30.08 -27.75
CA SER A 261 4.07 30.47 -27.55
C SER A 261 4.97 29.34 -27.04
N TRP A 262 4.38 28.23 -26.58
CA TRP A 262 5.15 27.06 -26.14
C TRP A 262 5.79 26.36 -27.35
N GLU A 263 7.05 25.96 -27.18
CA GLU A 263 7.91 25.37 -28.21
C GLU A 263 7.88 23.84 -28.19
N GLY A 264 7.56 23.23 -27.03
CA GLY A 264 7.36 21.79 -26.89
C GLY A 264 6.00 21.30 -27.42
N SER A 265 5.77 20.00 -27.33
CA SER A 265 4.50 19.38 -27.75
C SER A 265 3.97 18.38 -26.72
N SER A 266 2.64 18.22 -26.65
CA SER A 266 2.05 17.20 -25.76
C SER A 266 2.55 15.81 -26.15
N LEU A 267 2.95 15.04 -25.14
CA LEU A 267 3.39 13.65 -25.30
C LEU A 267 2.21 12.69 -25.49
N LEU A 268 1.00 13.07 -25.09
CA LEU A 268 -0.15 12.16 -25.08
C LEU A 268 -0.56 11.72 -26.49
N GLY A 269 -0.93 10.44 -26.63
CA GLY A 269 -1.37 9.84 -27.89
C GLY A 269 -0.24 9.45 -28.84
N ARG A 270 1.02 9.54 -28.40
CA ARG A 270 2.22 9.17 -29.17
C ARG A 270 3.03 8.04 -28.50
N GLU A 271 2.58 7.56 -27.36
CA GLU A 271 3.19 6.46 -26.63
C GLU A 271 3.06 5.14 -27.39
N LEU A 272 4.09 4.29 -27.27
CA LEU A 272 4.15 2.95 -27.83
C LEU A 272 4.10 1.93 -26.69
N PRO A 273 3.44 0.76 -26.84
CA PRO A 273 3.51 -0.30 -25.85
C PRO A 273 4.97 -0.72 -25.59
N LEU A 274 5.40 -0.76 -24.33
CA LEU A 274 6.79 -1.10 -23.96
C LEU A 274 7.16 -2.51 -24.42
N VAL A 275 6.20 -3.44 -24.41
CA VAL A 275 6.41 -4.78 -24.98
C VAL A 275 6.79 -4.68 -26.46
N ASP A 276 6.16 -3.82 -27.24
CA ASP A 276 6.48 -3.66 -28.66
C ASP A 276 7.86 -3.02 -28.83
N VAL A 277 8.18 -2.01 -28.01
CA VAL A 277 9.51 -1.36 -28.01
C VAL A 277 10.62 -2.38 -27.72
N VAL A 278 10.47 -3.22 -26.70
CA VAL A 278 11.48 -4.25 -26.36
C VAL A 278 11.60 -5.30 -27.47
N MET A 279 10.48 -5.74 -28.04
CA MET A 279 10.46 -6.72 -29.11
C MET A 279 11.10 -6.17 -30.39
N ASP A 280 10.86 -4.90 -30.72
CA ASP A 280 11.46 -4.22 -31.87
C ASP A 280 12.97 -4.02 -31.68
N LEU A 281 13.42 -3.69 -30.46
CA LEU A 281 14.84 -3.63 -30.13
C LEU A 281 15.52 -4.99 -30.33
N LEU A 282 14.92 -6.08 -29.85
CA LEU A 282 15.45 -7.43 -30.07
C LEU A 282 15.49 -7.77 -31.58
N ALA A 283 14.42 -7.45 -32.32
CA ALA A 283 14.33 -7.70 -33.75
C ALA A 283 15.41 -6.95 -34.55
N ALA A 284 15.80 -5.74 -34.12
CA ALA A 284 16.89 -4.98 -34.73
C ALA A 284 18.24 -5.73 -34.69
N GLY A 285 18.42 -6.67 -33.76
CA GLY A 285 19.59 -7.55 -33.67
C GLY A 285 19.70 -8.60 -34.78
N ALA A 286 18.65 -8.83 -35.58
CA ALA A 286 18.63 -9.85 -36.64
C ALA A 286 19.63 -9.57 -37.79
N GLY A 287 20.06 -8.32 -37.95
CA GLY A 287 21.02 -7.91 -38.99
C GLY A 287 22.44 -7.66 -38.48
N VAL A 288 22.69 -7.84 -37.18
CA VAL A 288 23.93 -7.41 -36.53
C VAL A 288 24.71 -8.63 -36.05
N SER A 289 25.99 -8.71 -36.40
CA SER A 289 26.94 -9.70 -35.87
C SER A 289 28.23 -9.00 -35.47
N TYR A 290 28.78 -9.35 -34.30
CA TYR A 290 30.08 -8.88 -33.81
C TYR A 290 31.20 -9.89 -34.09
N ARG A 291 31.16 -10.54 -35.26
CA ARG A 291 32.08 -11.61 -35.70
C ARG A 291 31.92 -12.93 -34.95
N GLU A 292 30.80 -13.10 -34.28
CA GLU A 292 30.26 -14.41 -33.92
C GLU A 292 29.61 -15.06 -35.15
N GLN A 293 29.49 -16.39 -35.16
CA GLN A 293 28.91 -17.15 -36.28
C GLN A 293 27.39 -17.01 -36.39
N VAL A 294 26.76 -16.34 -35.42
CA VAL A 294 25.31 -16.11 -35.33
C VAL A 294 25.02 -14.60 -35.24
N THR A 295 23.80 -14.19 -35.55
CA THR A 295 23.35 -12.81 -35.34
C THR A 295 23.12 -12.55 -33.84
N MET A 296 23.04 -11.28 -33.42
CA MET A 296 22.70 -10.96 -32.03
C MET A 296 21.33 -11.50 -31.63
N LEU A 297 20.35 -11.44 -32.54
CA LEU A 297 19.03 -12.01 -32.26
C LEU A 297 19.11 -13.53 -32.12
N ASP A 298 19.81 -14.22 -33.03
CA ASP A 298 20.00 -15.67 -32.92
C ASP A 298 20.67 -16.03 -31.58
N HIS A 299 21.71 -15.28 -31.19
CA HIS A 299 22.42 -15.48 -29.93
C HIS A 299 21.49 -15.32 -28.72
N ALA A 300 20.74 -14.22 -28.65
CA ALA A 300 19.77 -13.97 -27.58
C ALA A 300 18.70 -15.07 -27.49
N LEU A 301 18.15 -15.52 -28.63
CA LEU A 301 17.15 -16.58 -28.67
C LEU A 301 17.72 -17.94 -28.27
N GLN A 302 18.96 -18.25 -28.65
CA GLN A 302 19.65 -19.48 -28.26
C GLN A 302 19.91 -19.51 -26.75
N SER A 303 20.47 -18.43 -26.19
CA SER A 303 20.72 -18.31 -24.75
C SER A 303 19.42 -18.44 -23.94
N ALA A 304 18.34 -17.78 -24.37
CA ALA A 304 17.02 -17.89 -23.72
C ALA A 304 16.43 -19.31 -23.83
N ALA A 305 16.57 -19.97 -24.99
CA ALA A 305 16.05 -21.31 -25.19
C ALA A 305 16.80 -22.36 -24.34
N LEU A 306 18.12 -22.21 -24.19
CA LEU A 306 18.93 -23.06 -23.32
C LEU A 306 18.53 -22.89 -21.85
N ALA A 307 18.35 -21.65 -21.40
CA ALA A 307 17.86 -21.36 -20.05
C ALA A 307 16.46 -21.96 -19.81
N ALA A 308 15.56 -21.87 -20.79
CA ALA A 308 14.22 -22.45 -20.68
C ALA A 308 14.25 -23.99 -20.63
N ALA A 309 15.14 -24.63 -21.40
CA ALA A 309 15.32 -26.08 -21.39
C ALA A 309 15.87 -26.61 -20.05
N ASP A 310 16.60 -25.78 -19.31
CA ASP A 310 17.14 -26.09 -17.98
C ASP A 310 16.18 -25.71 -16.82
N ASP A 311 14.92 -25.36 -17.13
CA ASP A 311 13.93 -24.89 -16.15
C ASP A 311 14.48 -23.75 -15.27
N ALA A 312 15.21 -22.81 -15.89
CA ALA A 312 16.03 -21.86 -15.15
C ALA A 312 15.23 -20.82 -14.35
N GLY A 313 13.94 -20.69 -14.65
CA GLY A 313 13.03 -19.65 -14.19
C GLY A 313 12.89 -18.52 -15.20
N ASP A 314 11.69 -17.94 -15.26
CA ASP A 314 11.29 -16.86 -16.16
C ASP A 314 12.26 -15.67 -16.13
N GLU A 315 12.75 -15.29 -14.95
CA GLU A 315 13.66 -14.15 -14.84
C GLU A 315 15.03 -14.41 -15.51
N ILE A 316 15.56 -15.63 -15.42
CA ILE A 316 16.83 -15.99 -16.07
C ILE A 316 16.64 -16.16 -17.58
N VAL A 317 15.53 -16.76 -18.01
CA VAL A 317 15.18 -16.83 -19.45
C VAL A 317 15.12 -15.43 -20.04
N LEU A 318 14.43 -14.51 -19.36
CA LEU A 318 14.32 -13.13 -19.79
C LEU A 318 15.67 -12.39 -19.73
N ALA A 319 16.48 -12.64 -18.70
CA ALA A 319 17.82 -12.05 -18.62
C ALA A 319 18.70 -12.51 -19.78
N CYS A 320 18.66 -13.79 -20.14
CA CYS A 320 19.37 -14.33 -21.31
C CYS A 320 18.87 -13.71 -22.62
N LEU A 321 17.55 -13.51 -22.76
CA LEU A 321 16.98 -12.88 -23.95
C LEU A 321 17.43 -11.42 -24.12
N LEU A 322 17.61 -10.69 -23.01
CA LEU A 322 17.83 -9.23 -23.02
C LEU A 322 19.30 -8.82 -22.80
N HIS A 323 20.20 -9.74 -22.45
CA HIS A 323 21.55 -9.39 -21.94
C HIS A 323 22.38 -8.53 -22.90
N ASP A 324 22.19 -8.73 -24.20
CA ASP A 324 22.94 -8.05 -25.25
C ASP A 324 22.24 -6.79 -25.80
N LEU A 325 21.09 -6.37 -25.25
CA LEU A 325 20.40 -5.16 -25.73
C LEU A 325 21.27 -3.90 -25.67
N GLY A 326 22.21 -3.81 -24.74
CA GLY A 326 23.11 -2.66 -24.63
C GLY A 326 24.00 -2.46 -25.86
N HIS A 327 24.24 -3.49 -26.66
CA HIS A 327 24.94 -3.40 -27.93
C HIS A 327 24.12 -2.66 -29.02
N ILE A 328 22.79 -2.76 -28.96
CA ILE A 328 21.86 -2.07 -29.87
C ILE A 328 21.66 -0.62 -29.43
N LEU A 329 21.59 -0.39 -28.12
CA LEU A 329 21.36 0.91 -27.53
C LEU A 329 22.58 1.85 -27.59
N GLY A 330 23.79 1.29 -27.71
CA GLY A 330 25.03 2.06 -27.77
C GLY A 330 25.75 1.99 -29.12
N SER A 331 26.84 2.76 -29.23
CA SER A 331 27.69 2.81 -30.43
C SER A 331 28.65 1.62 -30.46
N ALA A 332 28.21 0.46 -30.98
CA ALA A 332 29.04 -0.74 -31.01
C ALA A 332 30.32 -0.57 -31.85
N GLY A 333 31.47 -0.95 -31.26
CA GLY A 333 32.77 -1.01 -31.95
C GLY A 333 32.93 -2.30 -32.76
N ARG A 334 34.18 -2.60 -33.17
CA ARG A 334 34.50 -3.77 -34.02
C ARG A 334 34.20 -5.13 -33.36
N TRP A 335 34.21 -5.19 -32.03
CA TRP A 335 34.00 -6.39 -31.22
C TRP A 335 32.81 -6.24 -30.28
N GLY A 336 31.88 -5.34 -30.61
CA GLY A 336 30.80 -4.91 -29.74
C GLY A 336 31.17 -3.68 -28.91
N LEU A 337 30.26 -3.29 -28.01
CA LEU A 337 30.44 -2.24 -27.00
C LEU A 337 30.97 -2.87 -25.69
N PRO A 338 32.17 -2.54 -25.21
CA PRO A 338 32.74 -3.15 -24.00
C PRO A 338 31.84 -3.03 -22.77
N GLY A 339 31.13 -1.91 -22.62
CA GLY A 339 30.20 -1.63 -21.52
C GLY A 339 28.72 -1.94 -21.79
N HIS A 340 28.39 -2.77 -22.79
CA HIS A 340 26.99 -3.07 -23.14
C HIS A 340 26.17 -3.63 -21.97
N ALA A 341 26.77 -4.42 -21.08
CA ALA A 341 26.10 -4.95 -19.89
C ALA A 341 25.50 -3.82 -19.03
N GLU A 342 26.30 -2.78 -18.78
CA GLU A 342 25.88 -1.60 -18.01
C GLU A 342 24.85 -0.76 -18.76
N VAL A 343 25.06 -0.53 -20.07
CA VAL A 343 24.11 0.23 -20.91
C VAL A 343 22.74 -0.45 -20.97
N GLY A 344 22.71 -1.76 -21.20
CA GLY A 344 21.48 -2.55 -21.25
C GLY A 344 20.78 -2.59 -19.88
N ALA A 345 21.53 -2.86 -18.81
CA ALA A 345 20.98 -2.88 -17.46
C ALA A 345 20.42 -1.51 -17.03
N ARG A 346 21.10 -0.41 -17.34
CA ARG A 346 20.65 0.96 -17.04
C ARG A 346 19.36 1.32 -17.77
N ALA A 347 19.18 0.86 -19.01
CA ALA A 347 17.94 1.09 -19.74
C ALA A 347 16.76 0.28 -19.19
N LEU A 348 17.01 -0.91 -18.64
CA LEU A 348 15.98 -1.85 -18.19
C LEU A 348 15.64 -1.75 -16.70
N GLN A 349 16.54 -1.26 -15.84
CA GLN A 349 16.35 -1.18 -14.38
C GLN A 349 15.11 -0.42 -13.89
N PRO A 350 14.56 0.59 -14.60
CA PRO A 350 13.33 1.23 -14.16
C PRO A 350 12.09 0.35 -14.40
N LEU A 351 12.17 -0.59 -15.35
CA LEU A 351 11.03 -1.36 -15.85
C LEU A 351 11.02 -2.80 -15.34
N LEU A 352 12.19 -3.42 -15.18
CA LEU A 352 12.33 -4.84 -14.89
C LEU A 352 12.89 -5.11 -13.49
N ALA A 353 12.53 -6.25 -12.91
CA ALA A 353 12.99 -6.64 -11.59
C ALA A 353 14.52 -6.84 -11.54
N PRO A 354 15.16 -6.62 -10.37
CA PRO A 354 16.59 -6.88 -10.18
C PRO A 354 17.01 -8.32 -10.56
N ALA A 355 16.13 -9.29 -10.35
CA ALA A 355 16.31 -10.69 -10.76
C ALA A 355 16.61 -10.89 -12.26
N VAL A 356 16.18 -9.95 -13.10
CA VAL A 356 16.45 -9.93 -14.55
C VAL A 356 17.64 -9.03 -14.86
N VAL A 357 17.66 -7.84 -14.26
CA VAL A 357 18.58 -6.75 -14.63
C VAL A 357 19.99 -6.96 -14.06
N GLU A 358 20.12 -7.45 -12.82
CA GLU A 358 21.42 -7.64 -12.19
C GLU A 358 22.24 -8.75 -12.84
N PRO A 359 21.66 -9.90 -13.28
CA PRO A 359 22.39 -10.86 -14.11
C PRO A 359 22.90 -10.25 -15.41
N ILE A 360 22.08 -9.41 -16.08
CA ILE A 360 22.49 -8.68 -17.30
C ILE A 360 23.65 -7.74 -16.98
N ARG A 361 23.56 -6.95 -15.90
CA ARG A 361 24.64 -6.03 -15.50
C ARG A 361 25.96 -6.75 -15.25
N ASN A 362 25.87 -7.92 -14.62
CA ASN A 362 27.02 -8.63 -14.08
C ASN A 362 27.58 -9.72 -15.01
N HIS A 363 26.98 -10.03 -16.16
CA HIS A 363 27.44 -11.16 -16.99
C HIS A 363 28.85 -10.97 -17.59
N VAL A 364 29.28 -9.73 -17.83
CA VAL A 364 30.67 -9.41 -18.22
C VAL A 364 31.62 -9.66 -17.04
N ALA A 365 31.27 -9.22 -15.83
CA ALA A 365 32.05 -9.50 -14.63
C ALA A 365 32.11 -11.01 -14.34
N ALA A 366 31.03 -11.75 -14.59
CA ALA A 366 30.98 -13.21 -14.47
C ALA A 366 31.97 -13.90 -15.42
N LYS A 367 32.11 -13.43 -16.67
CA LYS A 367 33.15 -13.89 -17.60
C LYS A 367 34.54 -13.66 -17.00
N ARG A 368 34.83 -12.43 -16.55
CA ARG A 368 36.13 -12.04 -16.00
C ARG A 368 36.47 -12.83 -14.73
N TYR A 369 35.48 -13.07 -13.89
CA TYR A 369 35.56 -13.92 -12.69
C TYR A 369 35.92 -15.35 -13.04
N ARG A 370 35.18 -15.99 -13.96
CA ARG A 370 35.47 -17.37 -14.37
C ARG A 370 36.87 -17.53 -14.94
N VAL A 371 37.37 -16.57 -15.73
CA VAL A 371 38.76 -16.60 -16.22
C VAL A 371 39.77 -16.53 -15.05
N ALA A 372 39.48 -15.74 -14.02
CA ALA A 372 40.36 -15.61 -12.86
C ALA A 372 40.40 -16.88 -11.99
N VAL A 373 39.27 -17.59 -11.84
CA VAL A 373 39.15 -18.72 -10.88
C VAL A 373 39.14 -20.11 -11.53
N GLU A 374 38.88 -20.23 -12.83
CA GLU A 374 38.85 -21.50 -13.56
C GLU A 374 39.99 -21.58 -14.61
N PRO A 375 41.06 -22.35 -14.35
CA PRO A 375 42.27 -22.35 -15.19
C PRO A 375 42.09 -22.68 -16.69
N SER A 376 41.00 -23.37 -17.06
CA SER A 376 40.70 -23.78 -18.45
C SER A 376 39.55 -22.99 -19.09
N TYR A 377 38.98 -22.01 -18.39
CA TYR A 377 37.82 -21.28 -18.91
C TYR A 377 38.19 -20.36 -20.07
N HIS A 378 39.35 -19.69 -20.02
CA HIS A 378 39.83 -18.84 -21.10
C HIS A 378 39.85 -19.56 -22.47
N ASP A 379 40.35 -20.80 -22.48
CA ASP A 379 40.50 -21.59 -23.72
C ASP A 379 39.18 -22.09 -24.30
N ARG A 380 38.09 -22.05 -23.52
CA ARG A 380 36.73 -22.40 -23.96
C ARG A 380 35.96 -21.23 -24.57
N LEU A 381 36.42 -19.99 -24.37
CA LEU A 381 35.77 -18.80 -24.89
C LEU A 381 35.87 -18.73 -26.42
N SER A 382 34.81 -18.22 -27.08
CA SER A 382 34.86 -17.85 -28.50
C SER A 382 35.98 -16.83 -28.77
N LEU A 383 36.46 -16.76 -30.02
CA LEU A 383 37.50 -15.79 -30.40
C LEU A 383 37.05 -14.35 -30.11
N ALA A 384 35.78 -14.01 -30.37
CA ALA A 384 35.24 -12.69 -30.06
C ALA A 384 35.16 -12.45 -28.54
N SER A 385 34.87 -13.48 -27.74
CA SER A 385 34.84 -13.39 -26.27
C SER A 385 36.24 -13.20 -25.67
N GLN A 386 37.28 -13.82 -26.25
CA GLN A 386 38.69 -13.62 -25.85
C GLN A 386 39.17 -12.20 -26.19
N MET A 387 38.80 -11.67 -27.36
CA MET A 387 39.16 -10.30 -27.75
C MET A 387 38.45 -9.25 -26.89
N SER A 388 37.14 -9.40 -26.67
CA SER A 388 36.38 -8.49 -25.81
C SER A 388 36.85 -8.53 -24.35
N LEU A 389 37.30 -9.69 -23.84
CA LEU A 389 37.89 -9.80 -22.50
C LEU A 389 39.08 -8.84 -22.32
N VAL A 390 39.94 -8.69 -23.33
CA VAL A 390 41.08 -7.76 -23.28
C VAL A 390 40.59 -6.31 -23.21
N GLU A 391 39.60 -5.95 -24.01
CA GLU A 391 39.00 -4.59 -23.98
C GLU A 391 38.27 -4.29 -22.67
N GLN A 392 37.81 -5.33 -21.97
CA GLN A 392 37.10 -5.25 -20.70
C GLN A 392 38.04 -5.32 -19.48
N GLY A 393 39.36 -5.30 -19.66
CA GLY A 393 40.33 -5.25 -18.57
C GLY A 393 40.82 -6.60 -18.07
N GLY A 394 40.58 -7.70 -18.80
CA GLY A 394 41.11 -9.02 -18.47
C GLY A 394 40.39 -9.73 -17.31
N PRO A 395 40.99 -10.77 -16.72
CA PRO A 395 40.47 -11.44 -15.53
C PRO A 395 40.23 -10.45 -14.38
N LEU A 396 39.33 -10.76 -13.44
CA LEU A 396 39.20 -9.97 -12.21
C LEU A 396 40.45 -10.16 -11.33
N GLU A 397 40.84 -9.11 -10.62
CA GLU A 397 41.80 -9.20 -9.53
C GLU A 397 41.17 -9.95 -8.35
N VAL A 398 42.00 -10.46 -7.43
CA VAL A 398 41.56 -11.32 -6.32
C VAL A 398 40.44 -10.66 -5.50
N ASP A 399 40.64 -9.42 -5.07
CA ASP A 399 39.68 -8.69 -4.23
C ASP A 399 38.34 -8.45 -4.96
N ASP A 400 38.40 -8.13 -6.27
CA ASP A 400 37.21 -7.94 -7.10
C ASP A 400 36.48 -9.26 -7.35
N ALA A 401 37.21 -10.36 -7.48
CA ALA A 401 36.65 -11.69 -7.64
C ALA A 401 35.92 -12.16 -6.37
N GLU A 402 36.49 -11.88 -5.18
CA GLU A 402 35.85 -12.14 -3.90
C GLU A 402 34.58 -11.28 -3.72
N ALA A 403 34.66 -9.99 -4.06
CA ALA A 403 33.51 -9.08 -4.01
C ALA A 403 32.39 -9.50 -4.97
N PHE A 404 32.74 -9.91 -6.19
CA PHE A 404 31.77 -10.46 -7.15
C PHE A 404 31.11 -11.72 -6.60
N ALA A 405 31.89 -12.67 -6.07
CA ALA A 405 31.37 -13.93 -5.56
C ALA A 405 30.42 -13.76 -4.36
N ALA A 406 30.62 -12.72 -3.55
CA ALA A 406 29.76 -12.36 -2.42
C ALA A 406 28.49 -11.58 -2.81
N GLY A 407 28.36 -11.18 -4.08
CA GLY A 407 27.22 -10.41 -4.59
C GLY A 407 25.91 -11.20 -4.60
N ALA A 408 24.79 -10.54 -4.31
CA ALA A 408 23.47 -11.17 -4.20
C ALA A 408 23.01 -11.91 -5.47
N PHE A 409 23.47 -11.45 -6.64
CA PHE A 409 23.11 -11.99 -7.96
C PHE A 409 24.28 -12.69 -8.66
N ALA A 410 25.37 -13.00 -7.94
CA ALA A 410 26.56 -13.61 -8.52
C ALA A 410 26.27 -14.98 -9.16
N ALA A 411 25.47 -15.80 -8.47
CA ALA A 411 25.05 -17.10 -8.96
C ALA A 411 24.21 -16.97 -10.23
N GLU A 412 23.26 -16.05 -10.24
CA GLU A 412 22.38 -15.78 -11.39
C GLU A 412 23.16 -15.24 -12.59
N ALA A 413 24.14 -14.35 -12.38
CA ALA A 413 25.03 -13.86 -13.43
C ALA A 413 25.93 -14.95 -14.01
N LEU A 414 26.45 -15.87 -13.18
CA LEU A 414 27.24 -17.02 -13.63
C LEU A 414 26.40 -18.02 -14.44
N ARG A 415 25.12 -18.19 -14.10
CA ARG A 415 24.18 -19.01 -14.88
C ARG A 415 23.93 -18.40 -16.25
N LEU A 416 23.56 -17.12 -16.30
CA LEU A 416 23.40 -16.38 -17.55
C LEU A 416 24.65 -16.49 -18.42
N ARG A 417 25.84 -16.31 -17.82
CA ARG A 417 27.11 -16.42 -18.55
C ARG A 417 27.32 -17.80 -19.18
N GLY A 418 26.90 -18.88 -18.50
CA GLY A 418 26.93 -20.23 -19.06
C GLY A 418 26.09 -20.34 -20.33
N TYR A 419 24.85 -19.85 -20.30
CA TYR A 419 23.97 -19.88 -21.47
C TYR A 419 24.46 -18.97 -22.61
N ASP A 420 25.05 -17.80 -22.30
CA ASP A 420 25.73 -16.94 -23.28
C ASP A 420 26.88 -17.71 -23.96
N ASP A 421 27.75 -18.39 -23.21
CA ASP A 421 28.84 -19.17 -23.81
C ASP A 421 28.34 -20.25 -24.77
N GLU A 422 27.24 -20.92 -24.43
CA GLU A 422 26.64 -22.02 -25.20
C GLU A 422 25.78 -21.56 -26.39
N GLY A 423 25.19 -20.35 -26.32
CA GLY A 423 24.23 -19.82 -27.29
C GLY A 423 24.82 -19.31 -28.61
N LYS A 424 25.82 -19.99 -29.19
CA LYS A 424 26.59 -19.51 -30.36
C LYS A 424 26.70 -20.55 -31.47
N VAL A 425 25.65 -21.34 -31.67
CA VAL A 425 25.63 -22.48 -32.57
C VAL A 425 24.99 -22.12 -33.90
N GLU A 426 25.77 -22.17 -34.98
CA GLU A 426 25.29 -21.92 -36.34
C GLU A 426 24.21 -22.94 -36.76
N GLY A 427 23.08 -22.46 -37.26
CA GLY A 427 21.98 -23.30 -37.73
C GLY A 427 21.15 -23.99 -36.64
N LEU A 428 21.39 -23.69 -35.35
CA LEU A 428 20.56 -24.21 -34.26
C LEU A 428 19.14 -23.64 -34.37
N THR A 429 18.15 -24.53 -34.43
CA THR A 429 16.74 -24.14 -34.49
C THR A 429 16.21 -24.00 -33.07
N VAL A 430 15.73 -22.80 -32.73
CA VAL A 430 15.12 -22.45 -31.43
C VAL A 430 13.75 -21.81 -31.64
N SER A 431 13.02 -21.61 -30.54
CA SER A 431 11.76 -20.87 -30.56
C SER A 431 11.94 -19.48 -31.17
N PRO A 432 11.00 -19.03 -32.04
CA PRO A 432 11.08 -17.70 -32.63
C PRO A 432 10.87 -16.61 -31.59
N LEU A 433 11.31 -15.38 -31.88
CA LEU A 433 11.19 -14.23 -30.99
C LEU A 433 9.77 -14.03 -30.43
N ASP A 434 8.74 -14.16 -31.26
CA ASP A 434 7.34 -13.97 -30.84
C ASP A 434 6.88 -14.94 -29.73
N ALA A 435 7.53 -16.11 -29.60
CA ALA A 435 7.23 -17.05 -28.50
C ALA A 435 7.55 -16.45 -27.11
N TYR A 436 8.44 -15.46 -27.03
CA TYR A 436 8.82 -14.79 -25.79
C TYR A 436 8.00 -13.53 -25.48
N ARG A 437 7.09 -13.10 -26.37
CA ARG A 437 6.28 -11.88 -26.18
C ARG A 437 5.49 -11.92 -24.87
N GLY A 438 4.90 -13.06 -24.53
CA GLY A 438 4.14 -13.23 -23.28
C GLY A 438 5.00 -13.03 -22.04
N LEU A 439 6.21 -13.61 -22.05
CA LEU A 439 7.19 -13.45 -20.96
C LEU A 439 7.62 -12.00 -20.78
N VAL A 440 7.89 -11.27 -21.87
CA VAL A 440 8.22 -9.84 -21.83
C VAL A 440 7.05 -9.02 -21.29
N ALA A 441 5.83 -9.30 -21.75
CA ALA A 441 4.62 -8.61 -21.30
C ALA A 441 4.38 -8.83 -19.80
N ASP A 442 4.52 -10.07 -19.31
CA ASP A 442 4.32 -10.42 -17.91
C ASP A 442 5.34 -9.74 -16.98
N ALA A 443 6.58 -9.55 -17.45
CA ALA A 443 7.62 -8.84 -16.71
C ALA A 443 7.39 -7.33 -16.61
N LEU A 444 6.61 -6.75 -17.53
CA LEU A 444 6.23 -5.33 -17.56
C LEU A 444 4.91 -5.03 -16.83
N VAL A 445 4.30 -6.02 -16.18
CA VAL A 445 3.09 -5.78 -15.36
C VAL A 445 3.46 -4.93 -14.12
N PRO A 446 2.65 -3.91 -13.75
CA PRO A 446 2.89 -3.07 -12.58
C PRO A 446 2.71 -3.83 -11.25
N ARG A 447 3.71 -4.65 -10.88
CA ARG A 447 3.72 -5.42 -9.64
C ARG A 447 4.57 -4.72 -8.57
N ARG A 448 4.02 -4.47 -7.39
CA ARG A 448 4.83 -3.96 -6.26
C ARG A 448 6.00 -4.92 -5.97
N PRO A 449 7.25 -4.42 -5.84
CA PRO A 449 8.36 -5.22 -5.34
C PRO A 449 8.01 -5.81 -3.97
N VAL A 450 8.51 -7.01 -3.72
CA VAL A 450 8.40 -7.64 -2.41
C VAL A 450 9.42 -6.99 -1.49
N ASP A 451 8.98 -6.52 -0.33
CA ASP A 451 9.90 -6.07 0.70
C ASP A 451 10.61 -7.29 1.33
N PRO A 452 11.95 -7.31 1.38
CA PRO A 452 12.69 -8.48 1.85
C PRO A 452 12.47 -8.75 3.34
N ALA A 453 12.30 -7.71 4.17
CA ALA A 453 12.03 -7.86 5.60
C ALA A 453 10.63 -8.45 5.82
N TRP A 454 9.62 -7.95 5.09
CA TRP A 454 8.28 -8.53 5.09
C TRP A 454 8.29 -10.00 4.64
N ALA A 455 9.00 -10.34 3.56
CA ALA A 455 9.07 -11.72 3.09
C ALA A 455 9.68 -12.66 4.14
N ARG A 456 10.74 -12.20 4.81
CA ARG A 456 11.43 -12.93 5.88
C ARG A 456 10.52 -13.16 7.10
N ASP A 457 9.73 -12.15 7.48
CA ASP A 457 8.79 -12.18 8.62
C ASP A 457 7.51 -13.00 8.34
N ALA A 458 6.97 -12.88 7.13
CA ALA A 458 5.80 -13.60 6.65
C ALA A 458 6.09 -15.07 6.32
N CYS A 459 7.36 -15.47 6.28
CA CYS A 459 7.75 -16.84 5.97
C CYS A 459 7.20 -17.83 7.01
N ARG A 460 6.64 -18.95 6.51
CA ARG A 460 6.06 -20.04 7.31
C ARG A 460 6.88 -21.33 7.28
N CYS A 461 8.16 -21.28 6.89
CA CYS A 461 9.01 -22.47 6.94
C CYS A 461 9.51 -22.77 8.37
N ASP A 462 9.97 -24.00 8.60
CA ASP A 462 10.41 -24.49 9.92
C ASP A 462 11.63 -23.77 10.51
N GLN A 463 12.31 -22.91 9.73
CA GLN A 463 13.38 -22.03 10.20
C GLN A 463 12.86 -20.67 10.70
N CYS A 464 11.64 -20.31 10.32
CA CYS A 464 11.02 -19.01 10.60
C CYS A 464 9.89 -19.13 11.61
N ARG A 465 9.24 -20.30 11.65
CA ARG A 465 8.12 -20.62 12.53
C ARG A 465 8.37 -21.94 13.24
N ASP A 466 8.03 -21.99 14.52
CA ASP A 466 8.02 -23.25 15.27
C ASP A 466 6.94 -24.19 14.72
N PRO A 467 7.27 -25.42 14.27
CA PRO A 467 6.28 -26.32 13.68
C PRO A 467 5.18 -26.79 14.65
N GLY A 468 5.39 -26.67 15.97
CA GLY A 468 4.43 -27.08 16.99
C GLY A 468 3.44 -26.01 17.39
N ASN A 469 3.80 -24.73 17.28
CA ASN A 469 2.98 -23.62 17.78
C ASN A 469 2.91 -22.36 16.89
N ASP A 470 3.58 -22.37 15.73
CA ASP A 470 3.60 -21.28 14.73
C ASP A 470 4.13 -19.91 15.26
N GLN A 471 4.86 -19.91 16.38
CA GLN A 471 5.56 -18.72 16.86
C GLN A 471 6.77 -18.41 15.99
N HIS A 472 7.10 -17.12 15.86
CA HIS A 472 8.31 -16.68 15.17
C HIS A 472 9.56 -17.23 15.86
N LEU A 473 10.51 -17.72 15.06
CA LEU A 473 11.85 -18.13 15.50
C LEU A 473 12.92 -17.09 15.16
N VAL A 474 12.51 -15.97 14.55
CA VAL A 474 13.40 -14.96 13.97
C VAL A 474 13.09 -13.63 14.64
N ASP A 475 14.12 -12.98 15.14
CA ASP A 475 14.00 -11.69 15.80
C ASP A 475 13.96 -10.54 14.79
N ALA A 476 13.38 -9.41 15.21
CA ALA A 476 13.26 -8.23 14.36
C ALA A 476 14.61 -7.72 13.82
N SER A 477 15.71 -7.91 14.56
CA SER A 477 17.06 -7.53 14.12
C SER A 477 17.59 -8.37 12.97
N GLU A 478 17.04 -9.56 12.76
CA GLU A 478 17.44 -10.49 11.69
C GLU A 478 16.70 -10.22 10.37
N LEU A 479 15.81 -9.22 10.34
CA LEU A 479 15.07 -8.81 9.14
C LEU A 479 15.85 -7.83 8.25
N ASP A 480 16.95 -7.25 8.75
CA ASP A 480 17.82 -6.33 7.99
C ASP A 480 18.83 -7.09 7.09
N GLY A 481 19.33 -6.41 6.05
CA GLY A 481 20.45 -6.89 5.24
C GLY A 481 20.08 -7.91 4.16
N TRP A 482 18.80 -8.17 3.93
CA TRP A 482 18.30 -9.07 2.89
C TRP A 482 18.00 -8.35 1.58
N THR A 483 18.28 -9.03 0.47
CA THR A 483 17.94 -8.60 -0.89
C THR A 483 17.06 -9.68 -1.53
N VAL A 484 15.99 -9.28 -2.22
CA VAL A 484 15.16 -10.20 -3.00
C VAL A 484 15.88 -10.57 -4.29
N VAL A 485 16.18 -11.85 -4.45
CA VAL A 485 16.87 -12.39 -5.64
C VAL A 485 15.88 -12.93 -6.66
N ARG A 486 14.79 -13.57 -6.21
CA ARG A 486 13.77 -14.18 -7.08
C ARG A 486 12.41 -14.20 -6.40
N THR A 487 11.34 -14.07 -7.17
CA THR A 487 9.96 -14.13 -6.65
C THR A 487 9.10 -15.03 -7.53
N ASP A 488 8.70 -16.18 -6.99
CA ASP A 488 7.86 -17.16 -7.68
C ASP A 488 6.45 -17.17 -7.09
N ARG A 489 5.46 -16.92 -7.94
CA ARG A 489 4.04 -17.03 -7.55
C ARG A 489 3.51 -18.40 -7.95
N THR A 490 2.95 -19.11 -6.99
CA THR A 490 2.31 -20.42 -7.18
C THR A 490 0.85 -20.34 -6.76
N GLY A 491 0.03 -21.31 -7.17
CA GLY A 491 -1.36 -21.40 -6.71
C GLY A 491 -1.50 -21.50 -5.18
N ASP A 492 -0.46 -21.99 -4.51
CA ASP A 492 -0.43 -22.24 -3.07
C ASP A 492 0.16 -21.06 -2.26
N GLY A 493 0.73 -20.05 -2.94
CA GLY A 493 1.35 -18.90 -2.28
C GLY A 493 2.51 -18.27 -3.05
N LEU A 494 3.34 -17.56 -2.30
CA LEU A 494 4.52 -16.85 -2.79
C LEU A 494 5.79 -17.52 -2.25
N ALA A 495 6.70 -17.87 -3.15
CA ALA A 495 8.07 -18.25 -2.81
C ALA A 495 9.01 -17.07 -3.12
N VAL A 496 9.83 -16.68 -2.14
CA VAL A 496 10.75 -15.54 -2.28
C VAL A 496 12.15 -15.99 -1.92
N THR A 497 13.08 -15.93 -2.87
CA THR A 497 14.48 -16.23 -2.60
C THR A 497 15.18 -14.96 -2.16
N LEU A 498 15.72 -14.96 -0.95
CA LEU A 498 16.46 -13.86 -0.35
C LEU A 498 17.96 -14.19 -0.28
N HIS A 499 18.77 -13.15 -0.35
CA HIS A 499 20.21 -13.20 -0.09
C HIS A 499 20.57 -12.16 0.98
N HIS A 500 21.18 -12.58 2.07
CA HIS A 500 21.65 -11.69 3.13
C HIS A 500 23.07 -11.21 2.84
N ARG A 501 23.43 -10.00 3.29
CA ARG A 501 24.80 -9.44 3.16
C ARG A 501 25.91 -10.31 3.76
N SER A 502 25.61 -11.31 4.59
CA SER A 502 26.59 -12.30 5.08
C SER A 502 26.89 -13.43 4.08
N GLY A 503 26.17 -13.50 2.95
CA GLY A 503 26.23 -14.58 1.97
C GLY A 503 25.18 -15.69 2.17
N GLU A 504 24.35 -15.59 3.22
CA GLU A 504 23.27 -16.56 3.45
C GLU A 504 22.16 -16.42 2.39
N ARG A 505 21.64 -17.55 1.91
CA ARG A 505 20.44 -17.60 1.06
C ARG A 505 19.30 -18.29 1.78
N HIS A 506 18.11 -17.72 1.68
CA HIS A 506 16.91 -18.26 2.32
C HIS A 506 15.72 -18.24 1.35
N VAL A 507 14.97 -19.33 1.27
CA VAL A 507 13.76 -19.42 0.45
C VAL A 507 12.53 -19.30 1.34
N CYS A 508 11.90 -18.13 1.32
CA CYS A 508 10.68 -17.87 2.06
C CYS A 508 9.49 -18.59 1.41
N ARG A 509 8.62 -19.18 2.23
CA ARG A 509 7.33 -19.74 1.80
C ARG A 509 6.21 -19.00 2.49
N ILE A 510 5.40 -18.28 1.72
CA ILE A 510 4.36 -17.40 2.22
C ILE A 510 3.02 -17.91 1.64
N PRO A 511 2.10 -18.43 2.45
CA PRO A 511 0.82 -18.95 1.97
C PRO A 511 -0.03 -17.89 1.26
N ALA A 512 -0.83 -18.30 0.28
CA ALA A 512 -1.71 -17.38 -0.47
C ALA A 512 -2.83 -16.74 0.37
N THR A 513 -3.25 -17.40 1.45
CA THR A 513 -4.37 -16.97 2.29
C THR A 513 -4.00 -17.05 3.77
N GLU A 514 -4.17 -15.94 4.48
CA GLU A 514 -4.34 -15.98 5.93
C GLU A 514 -5.79 -16.35 6.26
N PRO A 515 -6.05 -17.13 7.34
CA PRO A 515 -7.42 -17.35 7.81
C PRO A 515 -8.07 -16.00 8.12
N GLY A 516 -9.11 -15.64 7.35
CA GLY A 516 -9.78 -14.36 7.51
C GLY A 516 -10.41 -14.19 8.90
N ASP A 517 -10.40 -12.97 9.41
CA ASP A 517 -11.12 -12.64 10.64
C ASP A 517 -12.62 -12.89 10.52
N VAL A 518 -13.24 -13.38 11.60
CA VAL A 518 -14.69 -13.50 11.67
C VAL A 518 -15.27 -12.08 11.72
N ARG A 519 -15.97 -11.69 10.64
CA ARG A 519 -16.56 -10.36 10.53
C ARG A 519 -17.96 -10.33 11.11
N ALA A 520 -18.27 -9.25 11.82
CA ALA A 520 -19.61 -8.95 12.26
C ALA A 520 -20.52 -8.70 11.05
N GLU A 521 -21.68 -9.34 11.02
CA GLU A 521 -22.68 -9.23 9.98
C GLU A 521 -23.99 -8.65 10.56
N PRO A 522 -24.69 -7.74 9.84
CA PRO A 522 -25.95 -7.17 10.30
C PRO A 522 -27.04 -8.25 10.46
N TRP A 523 -28.07 -7.97 11.25
CA TRP A 523 -29.19 -8.89 11.40
C TRP A 523 -30.12 -8.84 10.17
N PRO A 524 -30.37 -9.95 9.46
CA PRO A 524 -31.39 -9.99 8.41
C PRO A 524 -32.81 -9.88 9.00
N PRO A 525 -33.82 -9.45 8.23
CA PRO A 525 -35.20 -9.25 8.72
C PRO A 525 -35.80 -10.46 9.44
N GLU A 526 -35.52 -11.67 8.95
CA GLU A 526 -36.00 -12.93 9.53
C GLU A 526 -35.17 -13.45 10.72
N PHE A 527 -34.09 -12.77 11.10
CA PHE A 527 -33.14 -13.27 12.10
C PHE A 527 -33.80 -13.58 13.45
N ALA A 528 -34.71 -12.72 13.90
CA ALA A 528 -35.45 -12.90 15.16
C ALA A 528 -36.21 -14.23 15.21
N GLN A 529 -36.78 -14.69 14.08
CA GLN A 529 -37.55 -15.93 13.99
C GLN A 529 -36.63 -17.16 14.03
N ARG A 530 -35.41 -17.01 13.50
CA ARG A 530 -34.41 -18.08 13.38
C ARG A 530 -33.47 -18.19 14.58
N LEU A 531 -33.43 -17.21 15.48
CA LEU A 531 -32.49 -17.23 16.60
C LEU A 531 -32.60 -18.51 17.45
N ARG A 532 -33.81 -19.09 17.56
CA ARG A 532 -34.05 -20.34 18.31
C ARG A 532 -33.86 -21.62 17.50
N THR A 533 -33.79 -21.57 16.19
CA THR A 533 -33.88 -22.80 15.36
C THR A 533 -32.55 -23.47 15.15
N ASP A 534 -31.46 -22.72 15.27
CA ASP A 534 -30.18 -23.13 14.70
C ASP A 534 -29.28 -23.84 15.72
N SER A 535 -29.60 -23.84 17.02
CA SER A 535 -28.71 -24.33 18.08
C SER A 535 -29.42 -25.03 19.26
N THR A 536 -29.09 -26.30 19.50
CA THR A 536 -29.61 -27.11 20.62
C THR A 536 -28.48 -27.76 21.41
N SER A 537 -28.64 -27.90 22.73
CA SER A 537 -27.68 -28.64 23.57
C SER A 537 -27.76 -30.16 23.36
N ARG A 538 -28.87 -30.67 22.79
CA ARG A 538 -29.14 -32.12 22.67
C ARG A 538 -28.14 -32.86 21.78
N THR A 539 -27.58 -32.16 20.79
CA THR A 539 -26.60 -32.72 19.84
C THR A 539 -25.21 -32.79 20.44
N GLY A 540 -24.93 -32.03 21.51
CA GLY A 540 -23.58 -31.81 22.03
C GLY A 540 -22.70 -30.91 21.14
N ASP A 541 -23.17 -30.56 19.94
CA ASP A 541 -22.48 -29.68 19.00
C ASP A 541 -22.90 -28.22 19.23
N LEU A 542 -21.97 -27.40 19.70
CA LEU A 542 -22.15 -25.97 19.93
C LEU A 542 -21.65 -25.11 18.75
N GLY A 543 -21.22 -25.71 17.64
CA GLY A 543 -20.68 -25.00 16.49
C GLY A 543 -21.63 -23.95 15.90
N PRO A 544 -22.91 -24.28 15.65
CA PRO A 544 -23.89 -23.30 15.20
C PRO A 544 -24.10 -22.14 16.18
N PHE A 545 -24.02 -22.41 17.49
CA PHE A 545 -24.16 -21.40 18.54
C PHE A 545 -22.96 -20.44 18.54
N VAL A 546 -21.74 -20.99 18.40
CA VAL A 546 -20.49 -20.23 18.31
C VAL A 546 -20.45 -19.38 17.04
N ASP A 547 -20.77 -19.93 15.87
CA ASP A 547 -20.77 -19.20 14.60
C ASP A 547 -21.80 -18.05 14.61
N GLN A 548 -23.01 -18.33 15.10
CA GLN A 548 -24.06 -17.32 15.23
C GLN A 548 -23.63 -16.20 16.18
N LEU A 549 -23.03 -16.52 17.33
CA LEU A 549 -22.53 -15.52 18.28
C LEU A 549 -21.39 -14.68 17.68
N ALA A 550 -20.42 -15.31 17.00
CA ALA A 550 -19.28 -14.64 16.42
C ALA A 550 -19.68 -13.66 15.30
N ARG A 551 -20.61 -14.06 14.42
CA ARG A 551 -21.03 -13.23 13.27
C ARG A 551 -22.12 -12.22 13.63
N ARG A 552 -23.11 -12.64 14.42
CA ARG A 552 -24.31 -11.83 14.68
C ARG A 552 -24.27 -11.11 16.03
N GLY A 553 -23.31 -11.43 16.90
CA GLY A 553 -23.21 -10.85 18.24
C GLY A 553 -24.30 -11.31 19.21
N ILE A 554 -25.16 -12.26 18.83
CA ILE A 554 -26.17 -12.86 19.70
C ILE A 554 -26.48 -14.28 19.21
N ALA A 555 -26.63 -15.21 20.15
CA ALA A 555 -27.05 -16.58 19.89
C ALA A 555 -27.92 -17.14 21.01
N LEU A 556 -28.80 -18.09 20.68
CA LEU A 556 -29.65 -18.78 21.65
C LEU A 556 -29.44 -20.29 21.57
N LEU A 557 -29.21 -20.92 22.71
CA LEU A 557 -29.09 -22.36 22.88
C LEU A 557 -30.30 -22.88 23.68
N HIS A 558 -31.07 -23.80 23.10
CA HIS A 558 -32.22 -24.41 23.78
C HIS A 558 -31.93 -25.82 24.29
N ASP A 559 -32.82 -26.33 25.16
CA ASP A 559 -32.76 -27.64 25.81
C ASP A 559 -31.60 -27.85 26.80
N CYS A 560 -31.05 -26.78 27.38
CA CYS A 560 -29.90 -26.82 28.30
C CYS A 560 -30.18 -27.48 29.66
N GLY A 561 -31.44 -27.79 29.98
CA GLY A 561 -31.86 -28.19 31.34
C GLY A 561 -32.04 -26.98 32.28
N VAL A 562 -32.57 -27.20 33.48
CA VAL A 562 -32.90 -26.16 34.47
C VAL A 562 -32.06 -26.28 35.76
N GLU A 563 -30.93 -26.97 35.67
CA GLU A 563 -30.00 -27.16 36.77
C GLU A 563 -29.17 -25.89 37.01
N PRO A 564 -29.08 -25.41 38.26
CA PRO A 564 -28.19 -24.29 38.59
C PRO A 564 -26.74 -24.56 38.19
N GLY A 565 -26.06 -23.52 37.68
CA GLY A 565 -24.67 -23.58 37.23
C GLY A 565 -24.48 -24.06 35.78
N THR A 566 -25.55 -24.40 35.07
CA THR A 566 -25.48 -24.79 33.63
C THR A 566 -24.85 -23.72 32.76
N VAL A 567 -25.11 -22.44 33.04
CA VAL A 567 -24.48 -21.31 32.33
C VAL A 567 -22.95 -21.33 32.41
N LEU A 568 -22.38 -21.78 33.55
CA LEU A 568 -20.93 -21.91 33.72
C LEU A 568 -20.35 -23.06 32.90
N LYS A 569 -21.11 -24.17 32.77
CA LYS A 569 -20.69 -25.32 31.97
C LYS A 569 -20.63 -24.95 30.50
N VAL A 570 -21.69 -24.32 29.99
CA VAL A 570 -21.74 -23.83 28.60
C VAL A 570 -20.65 -22.79 28.37
N GLY A 571 -20.54 -21.78 29.26
CA GLY A 571 -19.51 -20.75 29.18
C GLY A 571 -18.08 -21.29 29.12
N ASN A 572 -17.74 -22.30 29.94
CA ASN A 572 -16.42 -22.95 29.92
C ASN A 572 -16.24 -23.99 28.79
N THR A 573 -17.31 -24.32 28.05
CA THR A 573 -17.21 -25.19 26.87
C THR A 573 -16.83 -24.38 25.63
N VAL A 574 -17.36 -23.16 25.49
CA VAL A 574 -17.10 -22.27 24.34
C VAL A 574 -16.06 -21.18 24.62
N GLY A 575 -15.62 -21.04 25.87
CA GLY A 575 -14.58 -20.09 26.26
C GLY A 575 -14.17 -20.26 27.72
N PHE A 576 -13.90 -19.14 28.40
CA PHE A 576 -13.47 -19.14 29.81
C PHE A 576 -14.31 -18.15 30.62
N VAL A 577 -14.90 -18.61 31.73
CA VAL A 577 -15.73 -17.75 32.59
C VAL A 577 -14.88 -16.68 33.27
N ARG A 578 -15.27 -15.42 33.10
CA ARG A 578 -14.66 -14.25 33.73
C ARG A 578 -15.22 -14.05 35.13
N GLN A 579 -14.34 -14.12 36.14
CA GLN A 579 -14.68 -13.78 37.51
C GLN A 579 -14.80 -12.26 37.70
N THR A 580 -15.84 -11.83 38.40
CA THR A 580 -16.07 -10.42 38.76
C THR A 580 -16.33 -10.26 40.25
N ASN A 581 -16.54 -9.02 40.74
CA ASN A 581 -17.02 -8.81 42.11
C ASN A 581 -18.47 -9.32 42.33
N TYR A 582 -19.18 -9.71 41.27
CA TYR A 582 -20.45 -10.45 41.37
C TYR A 582 -20.24 -11.98 41.47
N GLY A 583 -19.00 -12.46 41.48
CA GLY A 583 -18.64 -13.86 41.39
C GLY A 583 -18.42 -14.33 39.95
N ALA A 584 -18.20 -15.63 39.77
CA ALA A 584 -18.21 -16.30 38.46
C ALA A 584 -19.65 -16.52 37.95
N LEU A 585 -20.62 -16.54 38.87
CA LEU A 585 -22.04 -16.76 38.65
C LEU A 585 -22.83 -15.71 39.42
N PHE A 586 -23.83 -15.11 38.80
CA PHE A 586 -24.74 -14.19 39.46
C PHE A 586 -26.20 -14.55 39.16
N ASP A 587 -27.06 -14.41 40.16
CA ASP A 587 -28.49 -14.67 40.02
C ASP A 587 -29.27 -13.40 39.69
N VAL A 588 -30.16 -13.50 38.69
CA VAL A 588 -31.13 -12.48 38.34
C VAL A 588 -32.52 -12.94 38.76
N VAL A 589 -32.86 -12.68 40.03
CA VAL A 589 -34.15 -13.02 40.64
C VAL A 589 -35.02 -11.78 40.75
N ALA A 590 -36.26 -11.85 40.26
CA ALA A 590 -37.26 -10.84 40.57
C ALA A 590 -38.02 -11.27 41.83
N GLU A 591 -37.84 -10.53 42.92
CA GLU A 591 -38.52 -10.72 44.20
C GLU A 591 -39.45 -9.53 44.51
N PRO A 592 -40.47 -9.69 45.37
CA PRO A 592 -41.44 -8.62 45.68
C PRO A 592 -40.81 -7.32 46.24
N ASP A 593 -39.65 -7.39 46.93
CA ASP A 593 -38.95 -6.25 47.54
C ASP A 593 -37.41 -6.29 47.29
N PRO A 594 -36.89 -5.65 46.23
CA PRO A 594 -35.49 -5.81 45.84
C PRO A 594 -34.54 -4.65 46.23
N VAL A 595 -33.25 -4.99 46.45
CA VAL A 595 -32.15 -4.05 46.83
C VAL A 595 -31.44 -3.40 45.62
N ASN A 596 -31.64 -3.91 44.39
CA ASN A 596 -31.10 -3.36 43.14
C ASN A 596 -32.23 -3.23 42.09
N LEU A 597 -32.24 -2.12 41.33
CA LEU A 597 -33.24 -1.85 40.28
C LEU A 597 -33.33 -2.96 39.21
N ALA A 598 -32.24 -3.69 38.94
CA ALA A 598 -32.24 -4.88 38.07
C ALA A 598 -33.22 -5.98 38.54
N PHE A 599 -33.60 -5.97 39.82
CA PHE A 599 -34.53 -6.91 40.44
C PHE A 599 -35.96 -6.33 40.61
N THR A 600 -36.26 -5.13 40.10
CA THR A 600 -37.61 -4.50 40.19
C THR A 600 -38.51 -4.79 38.97
N PRO A 601 -39.86 -4.77 39.08
CA PRO A 601 -40.78 -4.99 37.95
C PRO A 601 -40.81 -3.88 36.86
N ARG A 602 -40.00 -2.82 37.00
CA ARG A 602 -39.87 -1.74 36.00
C ARG A 602 -39.09 -2.22 34.76
N GLY A 603 -39.44 -1.65 33.60
CA GLY A 603 -38.69 -1.90 32.36
C GLY A 603 -37.25 -1.40 32.46
N LEU A 604 -36.32 -2.12 31.85
CA LEU A 604 -34.91 -1.72 31.74
C LEU A 604 -34.68 -1.27 30.30
N ALA A 605 -34.31 0.00 30.12
CA ALA A 605 -33.87 0.52 28.82
C ALA A 605 -32.67 -0.28 28.30
N ALA A 606 -32.52 -0.33 26.97
CA ALA A 606 -31.41 -1.01 26.32
C ALA A 606 -30.08 -0.44 26.83
N HIS A 607 -29.19 -1.31 27.29
CA HIS A 607 -27.88 -0.93 27.81
C HIS A 607 -26.84 -2.01 27.54
N THR A 608 -25.57 -1.65 27.65
CA THR A 608 -24.48 -2.59 27.82
C THR A 608 -24.09 -2.68 29.28
N ASP A 609 -23.63 -3.87 29.67
CA ASP A 609 -23.26 -4.14 31.04
C ASP A 609 -21.82 -3.77 31.33
N ASN A 610 -21.60 -3.25 32.54
CA ASN A 610 -20.27 -3.04 33.08
C ASN A 610 -19.34 -2.12 32.23
N PRO A 611 -19.81 -1.04 31.57
CA PRO A 611 -18.91 -0.15 30.82
C PRO A 611 -17.91 0.60 31.71
N TYR A 612 -18.07 0.51 33.04
CA TYR A 612 -17.14 0.98 34.06
C TYR A 612 -15.92 0.06 34.30
N ARG A 613 -15.79 -1.07 33.59
CA ARG A 613 -14.62 -1.97 33.66
C ARG A 613 -13.71 -1.80 32.45
N ASP A 614 -12.41 -1.90 32.66
CA ASP A 614 -11.41 -1.92 31.59
C ASP A 614 -10.44 -3.11 31.77
N PRO A 615 -10.51 -4.16 30.92
CA PRO A 615 -11.44 -4.32 29.80
C PRO A 615 -12.89 -4.60 30.23
N CYS A 616 -13.85 -4.13 29.43
CA CYS A 616 -15.27 -4.45 29.62
C CYS A 616 -15.52 -5.95 29.31
N PRO A 617 -16.36 -6.69 30.08
CA PRO A 617 -16.81 -8.02 29.71
C PRO A 617 -17.41 -8.03 28.30
N THR A 618 -16.89 -8.90 27.44
CA THR A 618 -17.22 -8.85 26.01
C THR A 618 -18.37 -9.76 25.63
N VAL A 619 -18.65 -10.83 26.38
CA VAL A 619 -19.84 -11.67 26.17
C VAL A 619 -20.58 -11.89 27.48
N GLN A 620 -21.90 -11.72 27.47
CA GLN A 620 -22.77 -12.07 28.59
C GLN A 620 -23.63 -13.28 28.22
N LEU A 621 -23.74 -14.24 29.15
CA LEU A 621 -24.63 -15.39 29.03
C LEU A 621 -25.73 -15.28 30.09
N LEU A 622 -26.97 -15.59 29.72
CA LEU A 622 -28.11 -15.66 30.62
C LEU A 622 -28.88 -16.96 30.38
N HIS A 623 -28.95 -17.80 31.40
CA HIS A 623 -29.68 -19.07 31.39
C HIS A 623 -30.95 -18.99 32.21
N CYS A 624 -32.08 -19.42 31.65
CA CYS A 624 -33.37 -19.38 32.32
C CYS A 624 -33.64 -20.66 33.12
N LEU A 625 -33.75 -20.52 34.44
CA LEU A 625 -34.19 -21.59 35.34
C LEU A 625 -35.70 -21.55 35.57
N ALA A 626 -36.26 -20.34 35.72
CA ALA A 626 -37.68 -20.11 35.86
C ALA A 626 -38.11 -18.84 35.11
N ALA A 627 -39.14 -18.95 34.27
CA ALA A 627 -39.71 -17.85 33.50
C ALA A 627 -40.89 -17.20 34.23
N ALA A 628 -41.17 -15.92 33.95
CA ALA A 628 -42.40 -15.27 34.39
C ALA A 628 -43.58 -15.67 33.47
N ARG A 629 -44.79 -15.80 34.03
CA ARG A 629 -46.00 -16.13 33.24
C ARG A 629 -46.41 -15.00 32.28
N ASP A 630 -46.38 -13.75 32.74
CA ASP A 630 -46.87 -12.58 31.98
C ASP A 630 -45.82 -11.46 31.89
N GLY A 631 -45.43 -11.09 30.66
CA GLY A 631 -44.49 -9.99 30.37
C GLY A 631 -43.01 -10.33 30.59
N GLY A 632 -42.16 -9.29 30.59
CA GLY A 632 -40.73 -9.44 30.89
C GLY A 632 -39.87 -10.03 29.76
N ALA A 633 -40.32 -9.90 28.52
CA ALA A 633 -39.54 -10.23 27.33
C ALA A 633 -38.20 -9.49 27.35
N SER A 634 -37.12 -10.21 27.06
CA SER A 634 -35.79 -9.65 26.87
C SER A 634 -35.77 -8.93 25.52
N ARG A 635 -35.29 -7.68 25.51
CA ARG A 635 -35.12 -6.87 24.30
C ARG A 635 -33.63 -6.78 23.98
N PHE A 636 -33.24 -7.06 22.74
CA PHE A 636 -31.87 -6.97 22.24
C PHE A 636 -31.80 -6.03 21.05
N VAL A 637 -30.78 -5.17 20.98
CA VAL A 637 -30.64 -4.13 19.95
C VAL A 637 -29.22 -4.16 19.40
N ASP A 638 -29.07 -4.17 18.07
CA ASP A 638 -27.75 -4.12 17.42
C ASP A 638 -27.20 -2.69 17.46
N GLY A 639 -26.31 -2.42 18.41
CA GLY A 639 -25.69 -1.11 18.58
C GLY A 639 -24.85 -0.68 17.36
N PHE A 640 -24.30 -1.63 16.59
CA PHE A 640 -23.52 -1.30 15.40
C PHE A 640 -24.42 -0.81 14.27
N ALA A 641 -25.58 -1.44 14.08
CA ALA A 641 -26.58 -0.99 13.13
C ALA A 641 -27.13 0.41 13.50
N ALA A 642 -27.43 0.63 14.79
CA ALA A 642 -27.87 1.94 15.28
C ALA A 642 -26.79 3.02 15.09
N ALA A 643 -25.52 2.69 15.34
CA ALA A 643 -24.40 3.60 15.15
C ALA A 643 -24.15 3.93 13.66
N ALA A 644 -24.29 2.94 12.76
CA ALA A 644 -24.22 3.15 11.31
C ALA A 644 -25.36 4.04 10.80
N ARG A 645 -26.57 3.85 11.34
CA ARG A 645 -27.73 4.71 11.05
C ARG A 645 -27.51 6.14 11.55
N LEU A 646 -27.02 6.32 12.78
CA LEU A 646 -26.66 7.63 13.30
C LEU A 646 -25.61 8.31 12.42
N ARG A 647 -24.59 7.59 11.96
CA ARG A 647 -23.58 8.12 11.03
C ARG A 647 -24.19 8.63 9.73
N ALA A 648 -25.22 7.98 9.22
CA ALA A 648 -25.90 8.37 7.98
C ALA A 648 -26.89 9.52 8.17
N GLU A 649 -27.66 9.50 9.27
CA GLU A 649 -28.75 10.45 9.53
C GLU A 649 -28.28 11.74 10.23
N ASP A 650 -27.29 11.65 11.13
CA ASP A 650 -26.71 12.78 11.88
C ASP A 650 -25.19 12.58 12.10
N PRO A 651 -24.36 12.88 11.07
CA PRO A 651 -22.92 12.72 11.16
C PRO A 651 -22.27 13.52 12.30
N ALA A 652 -22.84 14.68 12.66
CA ALA A 652 -22.33 15.54 13.74
C ALA A 652 -22.58 14.93 15.12
N ALA A 653 -23.76 14.33 15.34
CA ALA A 653 -24.02 13.56 16.55
C ALA A 653 -23.12 12.32 16.63
N PHE A 654 -22.93 11.61 15.51
CA PHE A 654 -22.01 10.47 15.44
C PHE A 654 -20.58 10.85 15.83
N GLU A 655 -20.06 11.93 15.25
CA GLU A 655 -18.74 12.47 15.59
C GLU A 655 -18.65 12.85 17.07
N THR A 656 -19.68 13.52 17.60
CA THR A 656 -19.73 13.89 19.01
C THR A 656 -19.64 12.67 19.93
N LEU A 657 -20.38 11.59 19.63
CA LEU A 657 -20.41 10.38 20.46
C LEU A 657 -19.17 9.49 20.32
N THR A 658 -18.40 9.65 19.25
CA THR A 658 -17.14 8.94 19.03
C THR A 658 -15.93 9.67 19.62
N LYS A 659 -15.99 11.00 19.73
CA LYS A 659 -14.88 11.83 20.24
C LYS A 659 -15.03 12.28 21.69
N THR A 660 -16.24 12.19 22.26
CA THR A 660 -16.49 12.62 23.64
C THR A 660 -16.43 11.45 24.61
N ASP A 661 -15.35 11.37 25.37
CA ASP A 661 -15.25 10.43 26.49
C ASP A 661 -16.19 10.78 27.64
N VAL A 662 -16.84 9.76 28.19
CA VAL A 662 -17.54 9.81 29.47
C VAL A 662 -16.91 8.86 30.48
N THR A 663 -17.00 9.21 31.76
CA THR A 663 -16.62 8.31 32.84
C THR A 663 -17.81 7.43 33.20
N PHE A 664 -17.62 6.12 33.19
CA PHE A 664 -18.54 5.17 33.80
C PHE A 664 -18.00 4.77 35.18
N ARG A 665 -18.86 4.76 36.20
CA ARG A 665 -18.51 4.38 37.58
C ARG A 665 -19.53 3.43 38.18
N PHE A 666 -19.04 2.41 38.88
CA PHE A 666 -19.80 1.58 39.80
C PHE A 666 -19.12 1.62 41.16
N HIS A 667 -19.89 1.91 42.22
CA HIS A 667 -19.37 2.00 43.57
C HIS A 667 -20.26 1.26 44.57
N SER A 668 -19.63 0.50 45.46
CA SER A 668 -20.23 -0.17 46.61
C SER A 668 -19.24 -0.15 47.80
N ALA A 669 -19.60 -0.75 48.93
CA ALA A 669 -18.75 -0.80 50.12
C ALA A 669 -17.36 -1.42 49.85
N ASP A 670 -17.31 -2.45 49.00
CA ASP A 670 -16.10 -3.26 48.79
C ASP A 670 -15.41 -2.97 47.45
N VAL A 671 -16.01 -2.17 46.56
CA VAL A 671 -15.43 -1.89 45.23
C VAL A 671 -15.80 -0.51 44.68
N ASP A 672 -14.86 0.17 44.03
CA ASP A 672 -15.07 1.36 43.19
C ASP A 672 -14.39 1.13 41.83
N LEU A 673 -15.20 0.84 40.81
CA LEU A 673 -14.77 0.56 39.44
C LEU A 673 -15.06 1.76 38.57
N ARG A 674 -14.09 2.17 37.75
CA ARG A 674 -14.21 3.29 36.82
C ARG A 674 -13.52 2.99 35.50
N ALA A 675 -14.12 3.45 34.42
CA ALA A 675 -13.48 3.48 33.11
C ALA A 675 -13.95 4.71 32.33
N ARG A 676 -13.08 5.22 31.46
CA ARG A 676 -13.37 6.37 30.59
C ARG A 676 -13.35 5.90 29.13
N ARG A 677 -14.40 6.21 28.38
CA ARG A 677 -14.54 5.82 26.96
C ARG A 677 -15.64 6.62 26.27
N PRO A 678 -15.65 6.70 24.93
CA PRO A 678 -16.78 7.24 24.19
C PRO A 678 -17.97 6.27 24.23
N LEU A 679 -19.16 6.75 23.83
CA LEU A 679 -20.33 5.88 23.68
C LEU A 679 -20.20 4.96 22.46
N ILE A 680 -19.47 5.39 21.43
CA ILE A 680 -19.20 4.64 20.21
C ILE A 680 -17.68 4.64 20.00
N GLU A 681 -17.05 3.48 20.09
CA GLU A 681 -15.61 3.31 19.84
C GLU A 681 -15.39 2.92 18.37
N LEU A 682 -14.37 3.50 17.73
CA LEU A 682 -13.97 3.16 16.36
C LEU A 682 -12.64 2.39 16.35
N ASP A 683 -12.45 1.53 15.35
CA ASP A 683 -11.13 1.01 14.97
C ASP A 683 -10.34 2.04 14.13
N CYS A 684 -9.10 1.70 13.76
CA CYS A 684 -8.23 2.56 12.96
C CYS A 684 -8.77 2.85 11.55
N ASP A 685 -9.66 1.99 11.04
CA ASP A 685 -10.32 2.14 9.75
C ASP A 685 -11.64 2.93 9.86
N GLY A 686 -11.95 3.44 11.05
CA GLY A 686 -13.17 4.19 11.32
C GLY A 686 -14.43 3.32 11.37
N ARG A 687 -14.33 2.00 11.51
CA ARG A 687 -15.49 1.11 11.72
C ARG A 687 -15.85 1.05 13.19
N VAL A 688 -17.13 0.85 13.49
CA VAL A 688 -17.61 0.74 14.88
C VAL A 688 -17.06 -0.55 15.49
N ARG A 689 -16.33 -0.41 16.59
CA ARG A 689 -15.70 -1.50 17.33
C ARG A 689 -16.46 -1.86 18.62
N ALA A 690 -17.08 -0.88 19.26
CA ALA A 690 -17.88 -1.10 20.47
C ALA A 690 -18.91 0.02 20.70
N VAL A 691 -19.99 -0.33 21.39
CA VAL A 691 -21.01 0.61 21.87
C VAL A 691 -21.15 0.46 23.39
N SER A 692 -21.06 1.58 24.11
CA SER A 692 -21.14 1.62 25.57
C SER A 692 -22.25 2.55 26.03
N VAL A 693 -23.41 2.00 26.40
CA VAL A 693 -24.56 2.80 26.86
C VAL A 693 -25.06 2.23 28.16
N ASN A 694 -24.84 2.94 29.27
CA ASN A 694 -25.42 2.59 30.55
C ASN A 694 -25.59 3.83 31.43
N LYS A 695 -26.76 4.47 31.37
CA LYS A 695 -27.00 5.73 32.09
C LYS A 695 -26.82 5.60 33.60
N ARG A 696 -27.05 4.41 34.17
CA ARG A 696 -26.98 4.17 35.62
C ARG A 696 -25.57 4.30 36.17
N SER A 697 -24.58 3.98 35.35
CA SER A 697 -23.16 4.11 35.68
C SER A 697 -22.48 5.29 34.98
N MET A 698 -23.16 6.01 34.09
CA MET A 698 -22.54 7.11 33.34
C MET A 698 -22.54 8.41 34.15
N GLU A 699 -21.34 8.85 34.51
CA GLU A 699 -21.10 10.16 35.11
C GLU A 699 -21.27 11.27 34.06
N PRO A 700 -21.57 12.51 34.46
CA PRO A 700 -21.56 13.65 33.56
C PRO A 700 -20.17 13.85 32.91
N PRO A 701 -20.09 14.19 31.60
CA PRO A 701 -18.82 14.49 30.95
C PRO A 701 -18.13 15.71 31.59
N ALA A 702 -16.80 15.70 31.63
CA ALA A 702 -16.00 16.75 32.26
C ALA A 702 -15.79 17.97 31.33
N GLY A 703 -16.44 19.11 31.62
CA GLY A 703 -16.00 20.48 31.28
C GLY A 703 -16.63 21.22 30.07
N GLY A 704 -17.16 22.43 30.31
CA GLY A 704 -17.55 23.47 29.33
C GLY A 704 -19.04 23.54 28.94
N ARG A 705 -19.69 24.72 29.11
CA ARG A 705 -21.12 24.94 28.80
C ARG A 705 -21.51 24.61 27.34
N ALA A 706 -20.60 24.78 26.38
CA ALA A 706 -20.87 24.55 24.96
C ALA A 706 -20.78 23.06 24.54
N GLY A 707 -19.77 22.31 24.99
CA GLY A 707 -19.60 20.89 24.62
C GLY A 707 -20.61 19.94 25.29
N THR A 708 -21.09 20.31 26.48
CA THR A 708 -22.05 19.49 27.23
C THR A 708 -23.41 19.40 26.54
N ALA A 709 -23.89 20.50 25.94
CA ALA A 709 -25.20 20.54 25.28
C ALA A 709 -25.23 19.67 24.02
N SER A 710 -24.20 19.78 23.17
CA SER A 710 -24.06 18.95 21.96
C SER A 710 -23.97 17.47 22.29
N PHE A 711 -23.20 17.11 23.33
CA PHE A 711 -23.14 15.72 23.80
C PHE A 711 -24.51 15.18 24.21
N TYR A 712 -25.25 15.90 25.07
CA TYR A 712 -26.57 15.44 25.49
C TYR A 712 -27.60 15.45 24.35
N GLY A 713 -27.44 16.32 23.34
CA GLY A 713 -28.22 16.28 22.10
C GLY A 713 -27.97 14.99 21.34
N ALA A 714 -26.72 14.72 21.00
CA ALA A 714 -26.30 13.51 20.29
C ALA A 714 -26.66 12.22 21.06
N TYR A 715 -26.48 12.22 22.39
CA TYR A 715 -26.83 11.09 23.25
C TYR A 715 -28.33 10.78 23.21
N ARG A 716 -29.20 11.79 23.23
CA ARG A 716 -30.65 11.57 23.11
C ARG A 716 -31.01 10.99 21.75
N THR A 717 -30.50 11.56 20.66
CA THR A 717 -30.72 11.05 19.30
C THR A 717 -30.32 9.58 19.21
N PHE A 718 -29.16 9.21 19.77
CA PHE A 718 -28.70 7.82 19.74
C PHE A 718 -29.57 6.88 20.59
N VAL A 719 -30.00 7.30 21.78
CA VAL A 719 -30.92 6.51 22.60
C VAL A 719 -32.30 6.35 21.92
N GLU A 720 -32.79 7.38 21.25
CA GLU A 720 -34.04 7.32 20.47
C GLU A 720 -33.93 6.28 19.34
N LEU A 721 -32.80 6.25 18.61
CA LEU A 721 -32.55 5.21 17.61
C LEU A 721 -32.50 3.80 18.21
N LEU A 722 -31.90 3.65 19.39
CA LEU A 722 -31.83 2.37 20.11
C LEU A 722 -33.20 1.91 20.64
N ASP A 723 -34.17 2.81 20.78
CA ASP A 723 -35.52 2.50 21.27
C ASP A 723 -36.52 2.19 20.16
N LEU A 724 -36.15 2.34 18.89
CA LEU A 724 -36.99 1.95 17.76
C LEU A 724 -37.25 0.43 17.74
N ASP A 725 -38.48 0.03 17.41
CA ASP A 725 -38.87 -1.39 17.38
C ASP A 725 -38.27 -2.13 16.15
N ASP A 726 -37.95 -1.42 15.06
CA ASP A 726 -37.29 -1.98 13.88
C ASP A 726 -35.81 -2.34 14.11
N GLN A 727 -35.23 -1.89 15.22
CA GLN A 727 -33.86 -2.20 15.65
C GLN A 727 -33.79 -3.31 16.72
N ALA A 728 -34.94 -3.84 17.16
CA ALA A 728 -35.02 -4.68 18.34
C ALA A 728 -35.52 -6.11 18.08
N ILE A 729 -34.88 -7.06 18.74
CA ILE A 729 -35.34 -8.44 18.84
C ILE A 729 -35.92 -8.63 20.24
N GLU A 730 -37.18 -9.02 20.33
CA GLU A 730 -37.86 -9.32 21.61
C GLU A 730 -38.09 -10.82 21.77
N ILE A 731 -37.58 -11.39 22.87
CA ILE A 731 -37.61 -12.85 23.13
C ILE A 731 -37.93 -13.12 24.60
N THR A 732 -38.92 -13.99 24.83
CA THR A 732 -39.22 -14.52 26.17
C THR A 732 -38.48 -15.85 26.39
N LEU A 733 -37.39 -15.84 27.15
CA LEU A 733 -36.64 -17.07 27.46
C LEU A 733 -37.52 -18.08 28.21
N ARG A 734 -37.52 -19.33 27.73
CA ARG A 734 -38.17 -20.48 28.37
C ARG A 734 -37.20 -21.14 29.34
N PRO A 735 -37.69 -21.81 30.40
CA PRO A 735 -36.84 -22.64 31.25
C PRO A 735 -36.03 -23.63 30.39
N GLY A 736 -34.71 -23.66 30.60
CA GLY A 736 -33.79 -24.46 29.79
C GLY A 736 -33.25 -23.77 28.54
N GLU A 737 -33.59 -22.51 28.28
CA GLU A 737 -32.94 -21.71 27.23
C GLU A 737 -31.83 -20.84 27.81
N LEU A 738 -30.75 -20.73 27.05
CA LEU A 738 -29.61 -19.86 27.32
C LEU A 738 -29.45 -18.89 26.15
N VAL A 739 -29.27 -17.61 26.42
CA VAL A 739 -28.87 -16.62 25.42
C VAL A 739 -27.47 -16.12 25.73
N ALA A 740 -26.63 -15.99 24.70
CA ALA A 740 -25.34 -15.32 24.79
C ALA A 740 -25.32 -14.14 23.80
N PHE A 741 -24.69 -13.05 24.19
CA PHE A 741 -24.57 -11.89 23.31
C PHE A 741 -23.27 -11.12 23.59
N ASP A 742 -22.75 -10.51 22.52
CA ASP A 742 -21.65 -9.57 22.52
C ASP A 742 -22.07 -8.31 23.27
N ASN A 743 -21.58 -8.16 24.50
CA ASN A 743 -21.89 -7.04 25.36
C ASN A 743 -21.21 -5.73 24.92
N ARG A 744 -20.37 -5.75 23.88
CA ARG A 744 -19.81 -4.55 23.22
C ARG A 744 -20.53 -4.18 21.94
N ARG A 745 -21.43 -5.02 21.42
CA ARG A 745 -22.25 -4.74 20.23
C ARG A 745 -23.73 -4.66 20.55
N VAL A 746 -24.25 -5.67 21.25
CA VAL A 746 -25.68 -5.87 21.49
C VAL A 746 -26.08 -5.26 22.82
N LEU A 747 -26.90 -4.22 22.76
CA LEU A 747 -27.55 -3.67 23.94
C LEU A 747 -28.71 -4.57 24.33
N HIS A 748 -28.97 -4.69 25.62
CA HIS A 748 -30.06 -5.51 26.13
C HIS A 748 -30.89 -4.77 27.18
N GLY A 749 -32.15 -5.18 27.30
CA GLY A 749 -33.12 -4.58 28.21
C GLY A 749 -34.29 -5.51 28.44
N ARG A 750 -35.34 -5.00 29.08
CA ARG A 750 -36.61 -5.72 29.25
C ARG A 750 -37.79 -4.78 29.31
N ARG A 751 -38.94 -5.23 28.82
CA ARG A 751 -40.23 -4.54 29.08
C ARG A 751 -40.62 -4.70 30.54
N ALA A 752 -41.46 -3.78 31.04
CA ALA A 752 -42.04 -3.89 32.38
C ALA A 752 -42.91 -5.15 32.48
N PHE A 753 -43.05 -5.70 33.69
CA PHE A 753 -43.90 -6.87 33.93
C PHE A 753 -44.65 -6.74 35.26
N ARG A 754 -45.74 -7.48 35.41
CA ARG A 754 -46.46 -7.63 36.68
C ARG A 754 -46.27 -9.06 37.12
N SER A 755 -45.68 -9.31 38.29
CA SER A 755 -45.57 -10.68 38.79
C SER A 755 -45.70 -10.74 40.30
N THR A 756 -46.48 -11.72 40.76
CA THR A 756 -46.54 -12.24 42.13
C THR A 756 -45.70 -13.52 42.29
N GLU A 757 -44.98 -13.97 41.24
CA GLU A 757 -44.18 -15.21 41.19
C GLU A 757 -42.70 -14.96 40.81
N ARG A 758 -41.84 -15.92 41.16
CA ARG A 758 -40.36 -15.86 41.05
C ARG A 758 -39.87 -16.11 39.62
N ARG A 759 -39.25 -15.10 38.99
CA ARG A 759 -38.43 -15.24 37.75
C ARG A 759 -36.97 -15.44 38.15
N HIS A 760 -36.26 -16.41 37.57
CA HIS A 760 -34.88 -16.73 37.93
C HIS A 760 -34.04 -17.01 36.68
N LEU A 761 -33.09 -16.10 36.39
CA LEU A 761 -32.01 -16.35 35.43
C LEU A 761 -30.67 -16.47 36.17
N GLN A 762 -29.74 -17.24 35.61
CA GLN A 762 -28.35 -17.26 36.03
C GLN A 762 -27.47 -16.70 34.93
N GLY A 763 -26.59 -15.78 35.31
CA GLY A 763 -25.68 -15.12 34.40
C GLY A 763 -24.22 -15.38 34.71
N CYS A 764 -23.41 -15.35 33.66
CA CYS A 764 -21.95 -15.26 33.75
C CYS A 764 -21.42 -14.43 32.58
N TYR A 765 -20.14 -14.09 32.63
CA TYR A 765 -19.44 -13.43 31.53
C TYR A 765 -18.33 -14.33 30.98
N ILE A 766 -18.09 -14.27 29.67
CA ILE A 766 -16.90 -14.83 29.00
C ILE A 766 -16.31 -13.75 28.08
N ASP A 767 -15.31 -14.11 27.29
CA ASP A 767 -14.72 -13.20 26.31
C ASP A 767 -14.81 -13.65 24.85
N MET A 768 -14.98 -12.67 23.95
CA MET A 768 -15.24 -12.85 22.53
C MET A 768 -14.05 -13.43 21.77
N ASP A 769 -12.82 -13.25 22.25
CA ASP A 769 -11.63 -13.88 21.67
C ASP A 769 -11.73 -15.42 21.68
N ALA A 770 -12.31 -16.00 22.74
CA ALA A 770 -12.54 -17.44 22.81
C ALA A 770 -13.60 -17.90 21.81
N ILE A 771 -14.65 -17.11 21.60
CA ILE A 771 -15.69 -17.38 20.60
C ILE A 771 -15.12 -17.32 19.18
N HIS A 772 -14.33 -16.29 18.86
CA HIS A 772 -13.65 -16.18 17.57
C HIS A 772 -12.63 -17.32 17.35
N SER A 773 -11.92 -17.72 18.41
CA SER A 773 -11.00 -18.87 18.38
C SER A 773 -11.74 -20.18 18.07
N ALA A 774 -12.86 -20.43 18.77
CA ALA A 774 -13.70 -21.59 18.52
C ALA A 774 -14.30 -21.57 17.10
N ALA A 775 -14.78 -20.42 16.62
CA ALA A 775 -15.32 -20.27 15.26
C ALA A 775 -14.28 -20.60 14.18
N ARG A 776 -13.05 -20.09 14.31
CA ARG A 776 -11.95 -20.39 13.37
C ARG A 776 -11.52 -21.85 13.35
N ARG A 777 -11.69 -22.58 14.46
CA ARG A 777 -11.39 -24.02 14.52
C ARG A 777 -12.47 -24.91 13.90
N LEU A 778 -13.68 -24.38 13.75
CA LEU A 778 -14.84 -25.11 13.23
C LEU A 778 -15.06 -24.86 11.73
N ALA A 779 -14.55 -23.74 11.21
CA ALA A 779 -14.44 -23.43 9.79
C ALA A 779 -13.28 -24.20 9.15
#